data_AF-A0A1V0I081-F1
#
_entry.id   AF-A0A1V0I081-F1
#
_cell.length_a   1.000
_cell.length_b   1.000
_cell.length_c   1.000
_cell.angle_alpha   90.00
_cell.angle_beta   90.00
_cell.angle_gamma   90.00
#
_symmetry.space_group_name_H-M   'P 1'
#
loop_
_entity.id
_entity.type
_entity.pdbx_description
1 polymer ?
#
loop_
_entity_poly.entity_id
_entity_poly.type
_entity_poly.pdbx_seq_one_letter_code
_entity_poly.pdbx_strand_id
1 'polypeptide(L)'
;MSTLSNLSTAQIAALTTATIASLTSSDIASISSAQMGAMSTAQIGALTTGAIRGIGSVQASGLSTAQMANFSTDQIRQLSSLAIRGLTTDNIVALTTAQAAELSSRQVSALSSTQVAAMQTADLVTLSTVAMRGLGRTQVAGLSTAQVAALTTAQTAVMSSVTLSGLSSTQVAALSTAQVGALSSLAIRGLSSTQTAGLTTAQMAGLSTDQIRALGSSAMAGLSTANIVALSTAQAAEISSTQVASLSSTQIAAMQTADLVTLSTVAIRGLGSTQVAGLSTAQVAALTTAQAAVMSSQTLSGLSSTQMAALTTAQVDALGSIAIRGLTSTQTAGLTTAQLARLSTDQIRSLGSSAMAGLSTANIVAFSTAQAAELSSTQIAALSSAQVAALQTADLVTVSTASMRGFGGDQIEGLSTAQVAAFTTAQTAAMSSTLLGELSSTQMAALTTAQVDALGSIAIRGLTSTQTAGLTTAQLARLSTDQIRALGSSAMAGLGTANIVAFSTAQAAQLSSTQIAALSSTQFAAMQTADLVQLSTLAVKGLGAEQVGGLTTAQVAALTTAQAAVLSDTALGGLSSTQMAAMTTAQIGALSSRAIRGLGATQTAGLTTAQLAKLSTDQIKGLGVSAIEGLGTANIVAISTAQAAELSSLQIRALSSTQMAAMETADLVRLSTAAIRGFSGDQIDGLTTAQVAAITTAQTAVLSSAMLGELSSSQMAALTTAQVGALSTLAMKGLGATQTAGLTTAQLAKLSTDQIRVLGSSAISGLGTANIVAISTAQAAELSSTQVGVLSSTQVAAMETADLVRLGTSAMRGLGVDQVAGLTTAQVAALTTTQASVMSDITLSGLSSAQMGAMTTAQVAALSTRSLRGLTATQTAGLTTAQMAGLSTDQIRSLGGSAMSGLATASIVALTTAQAGELSSIQIAGLGSAQIAAMETADLVRLDTSALRGFGADQVAGLTTAQMAAITTTQTAALGSTVLGNLSSTQLAAMTTAQIGALGTRAIQGLGATQTAGLTTAQLAKLSTDQIKGLGASAIEGLGTANIVALSTAQAAELSSVQVRALSSTQMAAMETADLVRLDTSAIRGLTSEGVSGLTSAQAAALTTAQVTTLSTLQIGNISTSSISGFGTASIQAFTTRQMGGFNSQQIAALTTTQVAAMQTEDIAALSDAQTEAFTSTQLAAMSTAQLNALFL
;
A
#
# COMPACT_ATOMS: atom_id res chain seq x y z
N MET A 1 132.08 48.48 25.88
CA MET A 1 132.47 47.32 25.04
C MET A 1 133.84 46.89 25.53
N SER A 2 134.00 45.66 26.01
CA SER A 2 135.32 45.19 26.40
C SER A 2 136.22 45.11 25.17
N THR A 3 137.54 45.34 25.33
CA THR A 3 138.51 45.18 24.25
C THR A 3 138.76 43.71 23.88
N LEU A 4 138.19 42.76 24.61
CA LEU A 4 138.41 41.32 24.38
C LEU A 4 137.71 40.79 23.13
N SER A 5 136.58 41.37 22.71
CA SER A 5 135.85 40.92 21.52
C SER A 5 136.68 41.03 20.24
N ASN A 6 137.68 41.93 20.22
CA ASN A 6 138.55 42.20 19.06
C ASN A 6 139.82 41.33 19.02
N LEU A 7 140.05 40.48 20.03
CA LEU A 7 141.22 39.60 20.06
C LEU A 7 141.02 38.37 19.17
N SER A 8 142.08 37.90 18.49
CA SER A 8 142.01 36.62 17.80
C SER A 8 141.93 35.46 18.81
N THR A 9 141.47 34.28 18.35
CA THR A 9 141.44 33.06 19.17
C THR A 9 142.81 32.71 19.75
N ALA A 10 143.89 32.89 18.98
CA ALA A 10 145.27 32.67 19.44
C ALA A 10 145.70 33.69 20.52
N GLN A 11 145.27 34.94 20.42
CA GLN A 11 145.55 35.96 21.43
C GLN A 11 144.80 35.68 22.74
N ILE A 12 143.55 35.24 22.66
CA ILE A 12 142.78 34.79 23.83
C ILE A 12 143.48 33.59 24.50
N ALA A 13 143.93 32.60 23.72
CA ALA A 13 144.65 31.42 24.23
C ALA A 13 145.99 31.75 24.92
N ALA A 14 146.64 32.86 24.55
CA ALA A 14 147.91 33.30 25.11
C ALA A 14 147.78 34.11 26.42
N LEU A 15 146.57 34.48 26.84
CA LEU A 15 146.34 35.22 28.08
C LEU A 15 146.78 34.40 29.31
N THR A 16 147.47 35.03 30.26
CA THR A 16 147.85 34.32 31.50
C THR A 16 146.61 34.02 32.34
N THR A 17 146.65 32.96 33.16
CA THR A 17 145.56 32.62 34.10
C THR A 17 145.27 33.76 35.08
N ALA A 18 146.28 34.55 35.46
CA ALA A 18 146.10 35.75 36.28
C ALA A 18 145.26 36.83 35.58
N THR A 19 145.48 37.04 34.28
CA THR A 19 144.66 37.97 33.47
C THR A 19 143.23 37.46 33.36
N ILE A 20 143.06 36.16 33.12
CA ILE A 20 141.73 35.53 33.04
C ILE A 20 140.96 35.65 34.37
N ALA A 21 141.64 35.50 35.51
CA ALA A 21 141.03 35.65 36.83
C ALA A 21 140.52 37.07 37.14
N SER A 22 141.03 38.10 36.43
CA SER A 22 140.56 39.49 36.57
C SER A 22 139.32 39.84 35.73
N LEU A 23 138.89 38.95 34.83
CA LEU A 23 137.78 39.21 33.92
C LEU A 23 136.44 39.31 34.64
N THR A 24 135.58 40.20 34.15
CA THR A 24 134.21 40.39 34.65
C THR A 24 133.20 39.61 33.79
N SER A 25 131.96 39.48 34.28
CA SER A 25 130.87 38.88 33.50
C SER A 25 130.61 39.62 32.17
N SER A 26 130.79 40.93 32.13
CA SER A 26 130.59 41.72 30.91
C SER A 26 131.68 41.46 29.87
N ASP A 27 132.91 41.18 30.32
CA ASP A 27 134.02 40.82 29.44
C ASP A 27 133.75 39.48 28.78
N ILE A 28 133.35 38.48 29.58
CA ILE A 28 133.00 37.14 29.08
C ILE A 28 131.77 37.16 28.17
N ALA A 29 130.76 37.98 28.46
CA ALA A 29 129.58 38.12 27.60
C ALA A 29 129.88 38.72 26.22
N SER A 30 131.02 39.42 26.07
CA SER A 30 131.39 40.12 24.84
C SER A 30 132.24 39.30 23.86
N ILE A 31 132.78 38.15 24.27
CA ILE A 31 133.57 37.28 23.38
C ILE A 31 132.67 36.31 22.60
N SER A 32 133.14 35.87 21.43
CA SER A 32 132.46 34.90 20.55
C SER A 32 132.63 33.45 21.02
N SER A 33 131.83 32.53 20.46
CA SER A 33 131.96 31.09 20.70
C SER A 33 133.35 30.55 20.37
N ALA A 34 133.93 30.97 19.24
CA ALA A 34 135.27 30.55 18.81
C ALA A 34 136.37 31.05 19.77
N GLN A 35 136.26 32.29 20.25
CA GLN A 35 137.18 32.85 21.25
C GLN A 35 137.07 32.09 22.58
N MET A 36 135.84 31.74 23.00
CA MET A 36 135.65 30.92 24.20
C MET A 36 136.25 29.52 24.03
N GLY A 37 136.04 28.85 22.90
CA GLY A 37 136.61 27.53 22.61
C GLY A 37 138.14 27.49 22.51
N ALA A 38 138.77 28.63 22.18
CA ALA A 38 140.21 28.74 22.08
C ALA A 38 140.94 28.86 23.43
N MET A 39 140.22 29.16 24.53
CA MET A 39 140.83 29.20 25.86
C MET A 39 141.37 27.82 26.26
N SER A 40 142.58 27.75 26.79
CA SER A 40 143.08 26.50 27.41
C SER A 40 142.23 26.11 28.62
N THR A 41 142.27 24.84 29.01
CA THR A 41 141.58 24.34 30.21
C THR A 41 142.01 25.10 31.47
N ALA A 42 143.31 25.40 31.61
CA ALA A 42 143.84 26.20 32.72
C ALA A 42 143.27 27.62 32.78
N GLN A 43 143.07 28.26 31.63
CA GLN A 43 142.42 29.58 31.56
C GLN A 43 140.95 29.48 31.97
N ILE A 44 140.21 28.49 31.48
CA ILE A 44 138.82 28.26 31.89
C ILE A 44 138.71 28.01 33.40
N GLY A 45 139.60 27.20 33.98
CA GLY A 45 139.66 26.93 35.42
C GLY A 45 140.00 28.17 36.27
N ALA A 46 140.72 29.14 35.71
CA ALA A 46 141.08 30.39 36.39
C ALA A 46 139.95 31.45 36.39
N LEU A 47 138.85 31.25 35.66
CA LEU A 47 137.72 32.17 35.65
C LEU A 47 137.07 32.26 37.03
N THR A 48 136.84 33.48 37.52
CA THR A 48 136.11 33.66 38.79
C THR A 48 134.64 33.28 38.61
N THR A 49 133.99 32.86 39.70
CA THR A 49 132.54 32.59 39.75
C THR A 49 131.70 33.79 39.26
N GLY A 50 132.19 35.03 39.45
CA GLY A 50 131.60 36.25 38.90
C GLY A 50 131.69 36.31 37.36
N ALA A 51 132.85 35.99 36.78
CA ALA A 51 133.06 35.96 35.33
C ALA A 51 132.18 34.92 34.62
N ILE A 52 132.00 33.74 35.24
CA ILE A 52 131.17 32.65 34.70
C ILE A 52 129.72 33.06 34.45
N ARG A 53 129.16 33.97 35.26
CA ARG A 53 127.80 34.48 35.05
C ARG A 53 127.63 35.22 33.71
N GLY A 54 128.74 35.67 33.12
CA GLY A 54 128.81 36.30 31.81
C GLY A 54 128.68 35.35 30.62
N ILE A 55 128.79 34.04 30.84
CA ILE A 55 128.63 33.05 29.77
C ILE A 55 127.14 33.02 29.37
N GLY A 56 126.88 33.33 28.10
CA GLY A 56 125.57 33.18 27.45
C GLY A 56 125.52 31.93 26.56
N SER A 57 124.41 31.76 25.83
CA SER A 57 124.21 30.58 24.96
C SER A 57 125.24 30.50 23.82
N VAL A 58 125.64 31.64 23.26
CA VAL A 58 126.62 31.71 22.16
C VAL A 58 128.00 31.28 22.66
N GLN A 59 128.43 31.81 23.80
CA GLN A 59 129.74 31.47 24.35
C GLN A 59 129.79 30.01 24.77
N ALA A 60 128.73 29.51 25.42
CA ALA A 60 128.62 28.13 25.85
C ALA A 60 128.69 27.12 24.70
N SER A 61 128.14 27.43 23.52
CA SER A 61 128.20 26.53 22.35
C SER A 61 129.60 26.40 21.75
N GLY A 62 130.53 27.27 22.14
CA GLY A 62 131.93 27.23 21.72
C GLY A 62 132.85 26.46 22.65
N LEU A 63 132.38 26.07 23.85
CA LEU A 63 133.19 25.31 24.81
C LEU A 63 133.47 23.90 24.28
N SER A 64 134.72 23.47 24.34
CA SER A 64 135.11 22.08 24.12
C SER A 64 134.77 21.20 25.32
N THR A 65 134.71 19.89 25.11
CA THR A 65 134.48 18.89 26.16
C THR A 65 135.57 18.92 27.24
N ALA A 66 136.84 19.12 26.86
CA ALA A 66 137.95 19.24 27.80
C ALA A 66 137.85 20.49 28.69
N GLN A 67 137.41 21.62 28.13
CA GLN A 67 137.16 22.83 28.90
C GLN A 67 135.98 22.65 29.87
N MET A 68 134.91 21.99 29.43
CA MET A 68 133.76 21.69 30.27
C MET A 68 134.11 20.81 31.48
N ALA A 69 134.87 19.73 31.27
CA ALA A 69 135.32 18.85 32.34
C ALA A 69 136.23 19.55 33.37
N ASN A 70 136.88 20.66 33.00
CA ASN A 70 137.82 21.39 33.86
C ASN A 70 137.17 22.49 34.72
N PHE A 71 135.88 22.80 34.55
CA PHE A 71 135.19 23.71 35.48
C PHE A 71 135.17 23.12 36.91
N SER A 72 135.33 23.96 37.92
CA SER A 72 135.02 23.56 39.29
C SER A 72 133.50 23.43 39.48
N THR A 73 133.10 22.68 40.51
CA THR A 73 131.69 22.60 40.94
C THR A 73 131.10 23.98 41.26
N ASP A 74 131.89 24.85 41.89
CA ASP A 74 131.49 26.24 42.16
C ASP A 74 131.24 27.04 40.88
N GLN A 75 132.06 26.85 39.84
CA GLN A 75 131.86 27.50 38.55
C GLN A 75 130.60 26.98 37.84
N ILE A 76 130.36 25.67 37.82
CA ILE A 76 129.15 25.08 37.23
C ILE A 76 127.88 25.65 37.87
N ARG A 77 127.84 25.84 39.19
CA ARG A 77 126.68 26.45 39.88
C ARG A 77 126.37 27.88 39.43
N GLN A 78 127.33 28.60 38.84
CA GLN A 78 127.14 29.98 38.38
C GLN A 78 126.70 30.10 36.92
N LEU A 79 126.67 29.00 36.15
CA LEU A 79 126.23 29.04 34.75
C LEU A 79 124.77 29.48 34.66
N SER A 80 124.51 30.47 33.80
CA SER A 80 123.16 30.95 33.57
C SER A 80 122.31 29.90 32.82
N SER A 81 120.98 29.96 32.94
CA SER A 81 120.09 29.11 32.14
C SER A 81 120.27 29.31 30.63
N LEU A 82 120.72 30.49 30.20
CA LEU A 82 121.05 30.75 28.80
C LEU A 82 122.32 30.03 28.37
N ALA A 83 123.36 30.02 29.22
CA ALA A 83 124.56 29.21 28.96
C ALA A 83 124.21 27.72 28.82
N ILE A 84 123.42 27.18 29.74
CA ILE A 84 123.02 25.77 29.72
C ILE A 84 122.29 25.40 28.42
N ARG A 85 121.39 26.26 27.92
CA ARG A 85 120.73 26.06 26.61
C ARG A 85 121.69 26.02 25.43
N GLY A 86 122.82 26.71 25.53
CA GLY A 86 123.84 26.78 24.48
C GLY A 86 124.82 25.61 24.46
N LEU A 87 124.89 24.80 25.52
CA LEU A 87 125.78 23.63 25.57
C LEU A 87 125.39 22.59 24.51
N THR A 88 126.37 21.94 23.89
CA THR A 88 126.11 20.79 23.01
C THR A 88 125.82 19.53 23.83
N THR A 89 125.26 18.48 23.20
CA THR A 89 125.11 17.17 23.86
C THR A 89 126.45 16.60 24.31
N ASP A 90 127.51 16.83 23.55
CA ASP A 90 128.87 16.39 23.90
C ASP A 90 129.40 17.13 25.13
N ASN A 91 129.07 18.42 25.28
CA ASN A 91 129.40 19.17 26.50
C ASN A 91 128.68 18.61 27.72
N ILE A 92 127.42 18.17 27.56
CA ILE A 92 126.65 17.55 28.64
C ILE A 92 127.26 16.20 29.02
N VAL A 93 127.65 15.37 28.05
CA VAL A 93 128.36 14.09 28.28
C VAL A 93 129.73 14.30 28.94
N ALA A 94 130.39 15.44 28.68
CA ALA A 94 131.71 15.76 29.22
C ALA A 94 131.70 16.31 30.65
N LEU A 95 130.52 16.57 31.24
CA LEU A 95 130.45 16.89 32.66
C LEU A 95 130.96 15.70 33.48
N THR A 96 131.75 15.98 34.50
CA THR A 96 132.03 14.99 35.52
C THR A 96 130.78 14.79 36.39
N THR A 97 130.63 13.60 36.96
CA THR A 97 129.50 13.30 37.85
C THR A 97 129.41 14.26 39.05
N ALA A 98 130.54 14.74 39.56
CA ALA A 98 130.57 15.77 40.61
C ALA A 98 130.04 17.13 40.12
N GLN A 99 130.33 17.51 38.88
CA GLN A 99 129.78 18.74 38.28
C GLN A 99 128.28 18.63 38.01
N ALA A 100 127.83 17.48 37.49
CA ALA A 100 126.41 17.24 37.23
C ALA A 100 125.57 17.32 38.51
N ALA A 101 126.04 16.73 39.62
CA ALA A 101 125.38 16.75 40.92
C ALA A 101 125.08 18.18 41.44
N GLU A 102 125.83 19.17 40.97
CA GLU A 102 125.76 20.57 41.41
C GLU A 102 124.87 21.44 40.52
N LEU A 103 124.26 20.88 39.48
CA LEU A 103 123.29 21.57 38.67
C LEU A 103 122.05 21.95 39.50
N SER A 104 121.69 23.23 39.45
CA SER A 104 120.48 23.74 40.08
C SER A 104 119.22 23.39 39.29
N SER A 105 118.06 23.45 39.93
CA SER A 105 116.76 23.23 39.27
C SER A 105 116.51 24.17 38.08
N ARG A 106 116.99 25.42 38.16
CA ARG A 106 116.89 26.39 37.04
C ARG A 106 117.75 25.99 35.85
N GLN A 107 118.93 25.43 36.10
CA GLN A 107 119.83 24.95 35.05
C GLN A 107 119.27 23.69 34.42
N VAL A 108 118.82 22.71 35.23
CA VAL A 108 118.18 21.50 34.73
C VAL A 108 116.92 21.82 33.90
N SER A 109 116.09 22.77 34.34
CA SER A 109 114.91 23.23 33.58
C SER A 109 115.26 23.91 32.24
N ALA A 110 116.48 24.41 32.11
CA ALA A 110 116.95 25.05 30.89
C ALA A 110 117.46 24.05 29.84
N LEU A 111 117.78 22.81 30.21
CA LEU A 111 118.23 21.78 29.28
C LEU A 111 117.12 21.43 28.27
N SER A 112 117.49 21.19 27.02
CA SER A 112 116.61 20.60 26.01
C SER A 112 116.37 19.11 26.28
N SER A 113 115.35 18.52 25.67
CA SER A 113 115.11 17.07 25.75
C SER A 113 116.28 16.25 25.18
N THR A 114 116.97 16.74 24.15
CA THR A 114 118.15 16.07 23.58
C THR A 114 119.37 16.16 24.48
N GLN A 115 119.58 17.29 25.16
CA GLN A 115 120.62 17.45 26.17
C GLN A 115 120.37 16.53 27.36
N VAL A 116 119.13 16.46 27.86
CA VAL A 116 118.76 15.53 28.95
C VAL A 116 118.92 14.07 28.51
N ALA A 117 118.52 13.71 27.29
CA ALA A 117 118.72 12.37 26.75
C ALA A 117 120.21 11.98 26.64
N ALA A 118 121.09 12.94 26.35
CA ALA A 118 122.53 12.72 26.24
C ALA A 118 123.26 12.60 27.60
N MET A 119 122.64 13.04 28.71
CA MET A 119 123.26 12.89 30.04
C MET A 119 123.59 11.43 30.34
N GLN A 120 124.80 11.16 30.80
CA GLN A 120 125.15 9.81 31.22
C GLN A 120 124.29 9.42 32.43
N THR A 121 123.94 8.14 32.51
CA THR A 121 123.12 7.63 33.62
C THR A 121 123.74 7.94 34.98
N ALA A 122 125.06 7.83 35.12
CA ALA A 122 125.79 8.15 36.35
C ALA A 122 125.61 9.63 36.78
N ASP A 123 125.52 10.55 35.82
CA ASP A 123 125.32 11.98 36.08
C ASP A 123 123.87 12.26 36.46
N LEU A 124 122.92 11.64 35.75
CA LEU A 124 121.50 11.81 36.02
C LEU A 124 121.12 11.34 37.44
N VAL A 125 121.68 10.22 37.92
CA VAL A 125 121.35 9.67 39.25
C VAL A 125 121.99 10.43 40.42
N THR A 126 122.97 11.30 40.14
CA THR A 126 123.59 12.16 41.17
C THR A 126 122.95 13.54 41.27
N LEU A 127 122.04 13.91 40.36
CA LEU A 127 121.23 15.11 40.48
C LEU A 127 120.45 15.12 41.80
N SER A 128 120.55 16.21 42.54
CA SER A 128 119.74 16.41 43.75
C SER A 128 118.24 16.35 43.44
N THR A 129 117.43 15.96 44.42
CA THR A 129 115.96 15.95 44.28
C THR A 129 115.39 17.34 43.99
N VAL A 130 116.06 18.41 44.43
CA VAL A 130 115.70 19.79 44.07
C VAL A 130 115.96 20.04 42.59
N ALA A 131 117.11 19.60 42.06
CA ALA A 131 117.44 19.73 40.65
C ALA A 131 116.46 18.96 39.75
N MET A 132 116.07 17.74 40.17
CA MET A 132 115.09 16.92 39.46
C MET A 132 113.72 17.60 39.29
N ARG A 133 113.28 18.44 40.25
CA ARG A 133 112.04 19.23 40.10
C ARG A 133 112.11 20.27 38.98
N GLY A 134 113.30 20.57 38.47
CA GLY A 134 113.49 21.44 37.31
C GLY A 134 113.07 20.79 35.98
N LEU A 135 113.02 19.46 35.90
CA LEU A 135 112.60 18.76 34.69
C LEU A 135 111.11 19.01 34.41
N GLY A 136 110.80 19.34 33.16
CA GLY A 136 109.44 19.46 32.63
C GLY A 136 109.02 18.25 31.79
N ARG A 137 107.78 18.31 31.28
CA ARG A 137 107.16 17.22 30.49
C ARG A 137 108.01 16.80 29.30
N THR A 138 108.57 17.75 28.54
CA THR A 138 109.36 17.49 27.33
C THR A 138 110.72 16.88 27.62
N GLN A 139 111.39 17.31 28.70
CA GLN A 139 112.68 16.75 29.11
C GLN A 139 112.53 15.30 29.61
N VAL A 140 111.50 15.05 30.42
CA VAL A 140 111.21 13.69 30.92
C VAL A 140 110.84 12.74 29.78
N ALA A 141 110.07 13.21 28.78
CA ALA A 141 109.77 12.43 27.59
C ALA A 141 111.03 12.03 26.79
N GLY A 142 112.09 12.85 26.85
CA GLY A 142 113.36 12.61 26.14
C GLY A 142 114.27 11.56 26.80
N LEU A 143 114.02 11.16 28.06
CA LEU A 143 114.84 10.15 28.74
C LEU A 143 114.72 8.78 28.05
N SER A 144 115.81 8.03 27.96
CA SER A 144 115.74 6.62 27.57
C SER A 144 115.11 5.76 28.68
N THR A 145 114.60 4.58 28.34
CA THR A 145 114.10 3.61 29.33
C THR A 145 115.19 3.21 30.34
N ALA A 146 116.45 3.12 29.91
CA ALA A 146 117.58 2.84 30.80
C ALA A 146 117.84 3.98 31.80
N GLN A 147 117.74 5.24 31.37
CA GLN A 147 117.87 6.39 32.26
C GLN A 147 116.71 6.46 33.27
N VAL A 148 115.47 6.20 32.83
CA VAL A 148 114.29 6.15 33.71
C VAL A 148 114.41 5.02 34.75
N ALA A 149 114.81 3.82 34.32
CA ALA A 149 115.03 2.68 35.21
C ALA A 149 116.13 2.93 36.26
N ALA A 150 117.14 3.73 35.93
CA ALA A 150 118.27 4.02 36.80
C ALA A 150 118.00 5.12 37.84
N LEU A 151 116.97 5.95 37.68
CA LEU A 151 116.62 7.00 38.65
C LEU A 151 116.51 6.41 40.08
N THR A 152 116.98 7.15 41.08
CA THR A 152 116.79 6.68 42.46
C THR A 152 115.32 6.85 42.88
N THR A 153 114.87 6.08 43.87
CA THR A 153 113.52 6.23 44.43
C THR A 153 113.26 7.63 44.96
N ALA A 154 114.27 8.29 45.54
CA ALA A 154 114.19 9.68 46.00
C ALA A 154 113.98 10.68 44.84
N GLN A 155 114.63 10.44 43.69
CA GLN A 155 114.45 11.26 42.49
C GLN A 155 113.08 11.02 41.85
N THR A 156 112.58 9.79 41.84
CA THR A 156 111.22 9.47 41.36
C THR A 156 110.14 10.07 42.28
N ALA A 157 110.35 10.07 43.60
CA ALA A 157 109.38 10.58 44.58
C ALA A 157 109.07 12.08 44.43
N VAL A 158 109.99 12.88 43.86
CA VAL A 158 109.78 14.31 43.61
C VAL A 158 109.14 14.62 42.27
N MET A 159 108.81 13.62 41.45
CA MET A 159 108.10 13.83 40.19
C MET A 159 106.67 14.31 40.44
N SER A 160 106.26 15.31 39.66
CA SER A 160 104.89 15.82 39.63
C SER A 160 104.03 15.06 38.62
N SER A 161 102.70 15.26 38.69
CA SER A 161 101.77 14.76 37.68
C SER A 161 102.10 15.27 36.26
N VAL A 162 102.59 16.51 36.14
CA VAL A 162 102.96 17.11 34.84
C VAL A 162 104.17 16.40 34.23
N THR A 163 105.19 16.10 35.04
CA THR A 163 106.37 15.35 34.58
C THR A 163 106.03 13.91 34.25
N LEU A 164 105.21 13.25 35.07
CA LEU A 164 104.75 11.89 34.81
C LEU A 164 103.95 11.82 33.51
N SER A 165 103.11 12.81 33.22
CA SER A 165 102.33 12.90 31.96
C SER A 165 103.19 12.97 30.68
N GLY A 166 104.50 13.20 30.82
CA GLY A 166 105.47 13.19 29.72
C GLY A 166 106.05 11.81 29.41
N LEU A 167 105.97 10.85 30.34
CA LEU A 167 106.47 9.49 30.11
C LEU A 167 105.59 8.75 29.09
N SER A 168 106.22 8.01 28.18
CA SER A 168 105.59 7.00 27.33
C SER A 168 105.21 5.76 28.16
N SER A 169 104.34 4.91 27.61
CA SER A 169 104.00 3.63 28.24
C SER A 169 105.22 2.73 28.44
N THR A 170 106.21 2.76 27.53
CA THR A 170 107.45 1.97 27.64
C THR A 170 108.38 2.51 28.72
N GLN A 171 108.44 3.83 28.92
CA GLN A 171 109.19 4.43 30.02
C GLN A 171 108.53 4.16 31.37
N VAL A 172 107.20 4.18 31.44
CA VAL A 172 106.45 3.78 32.64
C VAL A 172 106.74 2.32 32.98
N ALA A 173 106.71 1.42 31.99
CA ALA A 173 107.05 0.00 32.18
C ALA A 173 108.50 -0.22 32.67
N ALA A 174 109.42 0.68 32.31
CA ALA A 174 110.83 0.60 32.70
C ALA A 174 111.09 1.02 34.16
N LEU A 175 110.15 1.68 34.83
CA LEU A 175 110.28 1.97 36.26
C LEU A 175 110.30 0.65 37.07
N SER A 176 111.17 0.53 38.05
CA SER A 176 111.08 -0.53 39.05
C SER A 176 109.83 -0.39 39.92
N THR A 177 109.42 -1.48 40.56
CA THR A 177 108.31 -1.46 41.53
C THR A 177 108.56 -0.50 42.68
N ALA A 178 109.80 -0.39 43.16
CA ALA A 178 110.19 0.55 44.22
C ALA A 178 110.08 2.02 43.78
N GLN A 179 110.43 2.34 42.52
CA GLN A 179 110.27 3.69 41.97
C GLN A 179 108.79 4.06 41.84
N VAL A 180 107.96 3.13 41.34
CA VAL A 180 106.51 3.33 41.24
C VAL A 180 105.87 3.50 42.63
N GLY A 181 106.26 2.68 43.61
CA GLY A 181 105.81 2.80 45.00
C GLY A 181 106.26 4.09 45.70
N ALA A 182 107.37 4.71 45.25
CA ALA A 182 107.86 5.98 45.78
C ALA A 182 107.08 7.21 45.26
N LEU A 183 106.25 7.07 44.22
CA LEU A 183 105.45 8.17 43.68
C LEU A 183 104.40 8.64 44.68
N SER A 184 104.22 9.96 44.81
CA SER A 184 103.12 10.48 45.63
C SER A 184 101.76 10.15 45.01
N SER A 185 100.73 10.02 45.85
CA SER A 185 99.34 9.83 45.42
C SER A 185 98.85 10.94 44.47
N LEU A 186 99.30 12.19 44.66
CA LEU A 186 99.00 13.30 43.77
C LEU A 186 99.62 13.12 42.37
N ALA A 187 100.80 12.51 42.30
CA ALA A 187 101.46 12.17 41.05
C ALA A 187 100.69 11.06 40.31
N ILE A 188 100.32 10.00 41.02
CA ILE A 188 99.52 8.87 40.51
C ILE A 188 98.16 9.34 39.97
N ARG A 189 97.50 10.29 40.63
CA ARG A 189 96.23 10.88 40.16
C ARG A 189 96.33 11.49 38.75
N GLY A 190 97.51 11.96 38.37
CA GLY A 190 97.77 12.56 37.05
C GLY A 190 98.05 11.57 35.92
N LEU A 191 98.05 10.26 36.18
CA LEU A 191 98.31 9.26 35.14
C LEU A 191 97.17 9.21 34.10
N SER A 192 97.56 9.18 32.83
CA SER A 192 96.63 8.95 31.72
C SER A 192 96.32 7.46 31.53
N SER A 193 95.30 7.14 30.74
CA SER A 193 94.98 5.76 30.35
C SER A 193 96.16 5.07 29.64
N THR A 194 96.86 5.77 28.74
CA THR A 194 98.03 5.25 28.02
C THR A 194 99.19 4.88 28.94
N GLN A 195 99.44 5.70 29.97
CA GLN A 195 100.52 5.47 30.92
C GLN A 195 100.18 4.34 31.87
N THR A 196 98.93 4.29 32.32
CA THR A 196 98.44 3.23 33.19
C THR A 196 98.45 1.89 32.47
N ALA A 197 98.12 1.85 31.17
CA ALA A 197 98.24 0.64 30.35
C ALA A 197 99.70 0.17 30.17
N GLY A 198 100.68 1.06 30.39
CA GLY A 198 102.11 0.73 30.40
C GLY A 198 102.60 0.12 31.72
N LEU A 199 101.81 0.15 32.79
CA LEU A 199 102.19 -0.49 34.06
C LEU A 199 102.19 -2.02 33.90
N THR A 200 103.29 -2.64 34.31
CA THR A 200 103.38 -4.09 34.46
C THR A 200 102.52 -4.56 35.64
N THR A 201 102.17 -5.84 35.66
CA THR A 201 101.43 -6.45 36.77
C THR A 201 102.20 -6.37 38.10
N ALA A 202 103.52 -6.48 38.08
CA ALA A 202 104.37 -6.34 39.26
C ALA A 202 104.36 -4.90 39.82
N GLN A 203 104.41 -3.88 38.95
CA GLN A 203 104.28 -2.48 39.38
C GLN A 203 102.88 -2.18 39.92
N MET A 204 101.85 -2.77 39.31
CA MET A 204 100.47 -2.63 39.76
C MET A 204 100.28 -3.21 41.18
N ALA A 205 100.74 -4.45 41.40
CA ALA A 205 100.73 -5.10 42.71
C ALA A 205 101.55 -4.32 43.76
N GLY A 206 102.59 -3.59 43.33
CA GLY A 206 103.45 -2.78 44.19
C GLY A 206 102.90 -1.41 44.60
N LEU A 207 101.75 -0.95 44.05
CA LEU A 207 101.14 0.31 44.50
C LEU A 207 100.60 0.20 45.93
N SER A 208 100.71 1.26 46.72
CA SER A 208 100.03 1.34 48.00
C SER A 208 98.52 1.52 47.83
N THR A 209 97.75 1.20 48.87
CA THR A 209 96.30 1.45 48.90
C THR A 209 95.95 2.92 48.70
N ASP A 210 96.75 3.85 49.23
CA ASP A 210 96.58 5.29 49.00
C ASP A 210 96.80 5.68 47.53
N GLN A 211 97.75 5.04 46.85
CA GLN A 211 97.98 5.26 45.42
C GLN A 211 96.82 4.70 44.58
N ILE A 212 96.27 3.53 44.93
CA ILE A 212 95.06 2.98 44.28
C ILE A 212 93.88 3.92 44.43
N ARG A 213 93.58 4.40 45.65
CA ARG A 213 92.51 5.39 45.88
C ARG A 213 92.72 6.68 45.08
N ALA A 214 93.96 7.03 44.77
CA ALA A 214 94.29 8.24 44.05
C ALA A 214 94.15 8.13 42.52
N LEU A 215 94.06 6.92 41.95
CA LEU A 215 93.88 6.71 40.50
C LEU A 215 92.59 7.38 40.01
N GLY A 216 92.71 8.27 39.03
CA GLY A 216 91.55 8.89 38.38
C GLY A 216 90.82 7.93 37.42
N SER A 217 89.61 8.30 37.00
CA SER A 217 88.78 7.48 36.10
C SER A 217 89.46 7.15 34.76
N SER A 218 90.28 8.06 34.22
CA SER A 218 91.06 7.80 32.99
C SER A 218 92.11 6.71 33.18
N ALA A 219 92.78 6.70 34.33
CA ALA A 219 93.76 5.67 34.65
C ALA A 219 93.08 4.31 34.84
N MET A 220 91.98 4.29 35.60
CA MET A 220 91.18 3.07 35.82
C MET A 220 90.67 2.46 34.51
N ALA A 221 90.13 3.27 33.59
CA ALA A 221 89.71 2.81 32.27
C ALA A 221 90.85 2.23 31.41
N GLY A 222 92.09 2.69 31.64
CA GLY A 222 93.29 2.23 30.92
C GLY A 222 93.92 0.94 31.46
N LEU A 223 93.46 0.41 32.60
CA LEU A 223 93.99 -0.84 33.17
C LEU A 223 93.71 -2.03 32.25
N SER A 224 94.69 -2.91 32.02
CA SER A 224 94.39 -4.20 31.39
C SER A 224 93.68 -5.14 32.37
N THR A 225 93.01 -6.18 31.87
CA THR A 225 92.47 -7.25 32.72
C THR A 225 93.54 -7.94 33.56
N ALA A 226 94.77 -8.05 33.02
CA ALA A 226 95.91 -8.57 33.77
C ALA A 226 96.32 -7.64 34.93
N ASN A 227 96.22 -6.32 34.77
CA ASN A 227 96.46 -5.39 35.88
C ASN A 227 95.39 -5.53 36.97
N ILE A 228 94.12 -5.71 36.59
CA ILE A 228 93.02 -5.95 37.54
C ILE A 228 93.26 -7.23 38.34
N VAL A 229 93.63 -8.34 37.68
CA VAL A 229 93.97 -9.62 38.33
C VAL A 229 95.21 -9.52 39.22
N ALA A 230 96.13 -8.60 38.93
CA ALA A 230 97.35 -8.41 39.71
C ALA A 230 97.15 -7.57 40.98
N LEU A 231 95.97 -6.97 41.18
CA LEU A 231 95.65 -6.28 42.43
C LEU A 231 95.63 -7.29 43.58
N SER A 232 96.18 -6.89 44.71
CA SER A 232 95.91 -7.57 45.98
C SER A 232 94.49 -7.26 46.44
N THR A 233 93.92 -8.17 47.24
CA THR A 233 92.59 -7.98 47.83
C THR A 233 92.49 -6.71 48.69
N ALA A 234 93.57 -6.32 49.36
CA ALA A 234 93.64 -5.06 50.10
C ALA A 234 93.58 -3.83 49.19
N GLN A 235 94.17 -3.89 47.99
CA GLN A 235 94.07 -2.81 47.00
C GLN A 235 92.67 -2.76 46.38
N ALA A 236 92.08 -3.91 46.05
CA ALA A 236 90.75 -3.98 45.49
C ALA A 236 89.68 -3.41 46.44
N ALA A 237 89.76 -3.71 47.75
CA ALA A 237 88.86 -3.19 48.77
C ALA A 237 88.79 -1.64 48.82
N GLU A 238 89.83 -0.96 48.33
CA GLU A 238 89.99 0.49 48.36
C GLU A 238 89.51 1.18 47.07
N ILE A 239 89.06 0.42 46.08
CA ILE A 239 88.46 0.96 44.86
C ILE A 239 87.13 1.65 45.21
N SER A 240 87.04 2.94 44.88
CA SER A 240 85.84 3.77 45.09
C SER A 240 84.76 3.52 44.03
N SER A 241 83.52 3.95 44.31
CA SER A 241 82.41 3.88 43.36
C SER A 241 82.67 4.59 42.03
N THR A 242 83.35 5.74 42.06
CA THR A 242 83.73 6.49 40.84
C THR A 242 84.76 5.75 40.00
N GLN A 243 85.62 4.97 40.64
CA GLN A 243 86.61 4.14 39.95
C GLN A 243 85.94 2.89 39.37
N VAL A 244 85.07 2.21 40.14
CA VAL A 244 84.24 1.10 39.63
C VAL A 244 83.45 1.53 38.40
N ALA A 245 82.76 2.68 38.44
CA ALA A 245 81.97 3.20 37.32
C ALA A 245 82.80 3.46 36.04
N SER A 246 84.12 3.65 36.17
CA SER A 246 85.02 3.86 35.03
C SER A 246 85.62 2.58 34.43
N LEU A 247 85.42 1.43 35.08
CA LEU A 247 85.84 0.13 34.55
C LEU A 247 84.87 -0.36 33.46
N SER A 248 85.39 -1.05 32.46
CA SER A 248 84.59 -1.80 31.48
C SER A 248 84.03 -3.08 32.09
N SER A 249 83.00 -3.65 31.45
CA SER A 249 82.44 -4.95 31.83
C SER A 249 83.48 -6.07 31.80
N THR A 250 84.43 -6.04 30.84
CA THR A 250 85.52 -7.03 30.75
C THR A 250 86.51 -6.89 31.91
N GLN A 251 86.81 -5.67 32.36
CA GLN A 251 87.66 -5.45 33.54
C GLN A 251 86.97 -5.92 34.82
N ILE A 252 85.68 -5.63 34.99
CA ILE A 252 84.88 -6.13 36.12
C ILE A 252 84.80 -7.66 36.11
N ALA A 253 84.54 -8.27 34.95
CA ALA A 253 84.50 -9.73 34.79
C ALA A 253 85.85 -10.39 35.15
N ALA A 254 86.97 -9.72 34.88
CA ALA A 254 88.31 -10.21 35.19
C ALA A 254 88.68 -10.11 36.69
N MET A 255 87.93 -9.35 37.51
CA MET A 255 88.19 -9.27 38.94
C MET A 255 88.04 -10.66 39.58
N GLN A 256 89.00 -11.05 40.40
CA GLN A 256 88.88 -12.30 41.14
C GLN A 256 87.72 -12.22 42.12
N THR A 257 87.05 -13.34 42.36
CA THR A 257 85.91 -13.40 43.29
C THR A 257 86.28 -12.90 44.68
N ALA A 258 87.47 -13.24 45.18
CA ALA A 258 87.97 -12.77 46.47
C ALA A 258 88.08 -11.24 46.54
N ASP A 259 88.43 -10.58 45.45
CA ASP A 259 88.55 -9.13 45.38
C ASP A 259 87.18 -8.46 45.30
N LEU A 260 86.29 -9.00 44.45
CA LEU A 260 84.94 -8.47 44.26
C LEU A 260 84.14 -8.44 45.58
N VAL A 261 84.25 -9.48 46.41
CA VAL A 261 83.52 -9.56 47.69
C VAL A 261 84.07 -8.62 48.77
N THR A 262 85.28 -8.10 48.60
CA THR A 262 85.87 -7.09 49.49
C THR A 262 85.55 -5.65 49.09
N LEU A 263 84.97 -5.43 47.91
CA LEU A 263 84.48 -4.11 47.53
C LEU A 263 83.43 -3.61 48.52
N SER A 264 83.57 -2.35 48.93
CA SER A 264 82.56 -1.70 49.77
C SER A 264 81.19 -1.70 49.09
N THR A 265 80.13 -1.66 49.89
CA THR A 265 78.76 -1.53 49.37
C THR A 265 78.56 -0.24 48.56
N VAL A 266 79.31 0.83 48.88
CA VAL A 266 79.34 2.07 48.08
C VAL A 266 79.95 1.81 46.71
N ALA A 267 81.03 1.05 46.62
CA ALA A 267 81.66 0.68 45.35
C ALA A 267 80.72 -0.16 44.47
N ILE A 268 80.00 -1.14 45.05
CA ILE A 268 78.99 -1.94 44.35
C ILE A 268 77.85 -1.08 43.79
N ARG A 269 77.41 -0.03 44.51
CA ARG A 269 76.42 0.93 43.97
C ARG A 269 76.92 1.70 42.74
N GLY A 270 78.23 1.79 42.54
CA GLY A 270 78.85 2.40 41.37
C GLY A 270 78.75 1.57 40.11
N LEU A 271 78.32 0.29 40.20
CA LEU A 271 78.13 -0.57 39.04
C LEU A 271 76.91 -0.13 38.21
N GLY A 272 77.11 -0.02 36.90
CA GLY A 272 76.06 0.11 35.89
C GLY A 272 75.57 -1.24 35.38
N SER A 273 74.44 -1.24 34.67
CA SER A 273 73.82 -2.47 34.14
C SER A 273 74.75 -3.28 33.23
N THR A 274 75.56 -2.63 32.37
CA THR A 274 76.52 -3.30 31.49
C THR A 274 77.64 -4.01 32.25
N GLN A 275 78.10 -3.42 33.36
CA GLN A 275 79.15 -4.02 34.19
C GLN A 275 78.62 -5.23 34.94
N VAL A 276 77.40 -5.12 35.51
CA VAL A 276 76.72 -6.23 36.19
C VAL A 276 76.45 -7.39 35.22
N ALA A 277 76.01 -7.09 33.99
CA ALA A 277 75.82 -8.11 32.95
C ALA A 277 77.11 -8.88 32.63
N GLY A 278 78.29 -8.26 32.80
CA GLY A 278 79.59 -8.90 32.59
C GLY A 278 80.03 -9.86 33.69
N LEU A 279 79.40 -9.84 34.88
CA LEU A 279 79.76 -10.74 35.97
C LEU A 279 79.47 -12.21 35.61
N SER A 280 80.32 -13.13 36.03
CA SER A 280 80.00 -14.56 35.98
C SER A 280 78.94 -14.93 37.03
N THR A 281 78.24 -16.04 36.83
CA THR A 281 77.31 -16.60 37.84
C THR A 281 78.01 -16.89 39.17
N ALA A 282 79.28 -17.33 39.13
CA ALA A 282 80.08 -17.55 40.33
C ALA A 282 80.39 -16.25 41.09
N GLN A 283 80.69 -15.16 40.38
CA GLN A 283 80.90 -13.84 40.99
C GLN A 283 79.60 -13.30 41.61
N VAL A 284 78.46 -13.44 40.93
CA VAL A 284 77.14 -13.04 41.46
C VAL A 284 76.78 -13.85 42.71
N ALA A 285 76.93 -15.17 42.68
CA ALA A 285 76.67 -16.04 43.82
C ALA A 285 77.56 -15.76 45.03
N ALA A 286 78.78 -15.26 44.80
CA ALA A 286 79.75 -14.97 45.86
C ALA A 286 79.54 -13.61 46.54
N LEU A 287 78.79 -12.67 45.94
CA LEU A 287 78.51 -11.37 46.56
C LEU A 287 77.99 -11.55 47.99
N THR A 288 78.37 -10.66 48.90
CA THR A 288 77.82 -10.73 50.25
C THR A 288 76.36 -10.28 50.26
N THR A 289 75.58 -10.68 51.26
CA THR A 289 74.19 -10.20 51.42
C THR A 289 74.14 -8.67 51.57
N ALA A 290 75.14 -8.06 52.21
CA ALA A 290 75.27 -6.60 52.30
C ALA A 290 75.50 -5.93 50.94
N GLN A 291 76.27 -6.56 50.05
CA GLN A 291 76.48 -6.08 48.68
C GLN A 291 75.23 -6.27 47.81
N ALA A 292 74.51 -7.38 47.95
CA ALA A 292 73.22 -7.57 47.29
C ALA A 292 72.18 -6.54 47.75
N ALA A 293 72.09 -6.27 49.06
CA ALA A 293 71.12 -5.34 49.65
C ALA A 293 71.20 -3.90 49.11
N VAL A 294 72.38 -3.48 48.62
CA VAL A 294 72.59 -2.15 48.05
C VAL A 294 72.40 -2.07 46.54
N MET A 295 72.10 -3.19 45.88
CA MET A 295 71.79 -3.22 44.44
C MET A 295 70.51 -2.42 44.16
N SER A 296 70.57 -1.58 43.12
CA SER A 296 69.43 -0.83 42.61
C SER A 296 68.66 -1.63 41.57
N SER A 297 67.48 -1.13 41.18
CA SER A 297 66.72 -1.66 40.04
C SER A 297 67.55 -1.64 38.74
N GLN A 298 68.40 -0.62 38.54
CA GLN A 298 69.25 -0.52 37.36
C GLN A 298 70.31 -1.63 37.33
N THR A 299 70.94 -1.93 38.46
CA THR A 299 71.88 -3.07 38.55
C THR A 299 71.18 -4.41 38.35
N LEU A 300 70.00 -4.62 38.95
CA LEU A 300 69.25 -5.87 38.79
C LEU A 300 68.77 -6.06 37.33
N SER A 301 68.37 -4.97 36.65
CA SER A 301 67.98 -5.02 35.23
C SER A 301 69.11 -5.42 34.28
N GLY A 302 70.37 -5.30 34.72
CA GLY A 302 71.53 -5.78 33.98
C GLY A 302 71.79 -7.28 34.13
N LEU A 303 71.21 -7.94 35.13
CA LEU A 303 71.37 -9.39 35.32
C LEU A 303 70.58 -10.17 34.27
N SER A 304 71.23 -11.19 33.71
CA SER A 304 70.60 -12.24 32.92
C SER A 304 69.77 -13.19 33.79
N SER A 305 68.92 -14.00 33.16
CA SER A 305 68.14 -15.02 33.88
C SER A 305 69.03 -16.05 34.60
N THR A 306 70.19 -16.41 34.03
CA THR A 306 71.13 -17.34 34.66
C THR A 306 71.87 -16.72 35.84
N GLN A 307 72.19 -15.41 35.78
CA GLN A 307 72.76 -14.69 36.91
C GLN A 307 71.74 -14.48 38.03
N MET A 308 70.47 -14.21 37.70
CA MET A 308 69.37 -14.15 38.67
C MET A 308 69.20 -15.49 39.39
N ALA A 309 69.23 -16.62 38.68
CA ALA A 309 69.18 -17.95 39.27
C ALA A 309 70.40 -18.27 40.16
N ALA A 310 71.55 -17.65 39.88
CA ALA A 310 72.78 -17.83 40.65
C ALA A 310 72.80 -17.08 41.98
N LEU A 311 71.93 -16.07 42.17
CA LEU A 311 71.77 -15.43 43.48
C LEU A 311 71.37 -16.47 44.53
N THR A 312 71.97 -16.42 45.72
CA THR A 312 71.54 -17.25 46.84
C THR A 312 70.20 -16.73 47.37
N THR A 313 69.45 -17.61 48.04
CA THR A 313 68.20 -17.22 48.70
C THR A 313 68.40 -16.09 49.71
N ALA A 314 69.52 -16.08 50.44
CA ALA A 314 69.86 -15.02 51.39
C ALA A 314 70.16 -13.67 50.71
N GLN A 315 70.78 -13.69 49.52
CA GLN A 315 70.99 -12.47 48.74
C GLN A 315 69.66 -11.90 48.22
N VAL A 316 68.75 -12.75 47.73
CA VAL A 316 67.43 -12.34 47.26
C VAL A 316 66.58 -11.77 48.41
N ASP A 317 66.59 -12.42 49.57
CA ASP A 317 65.93 -11.96 50.80
C ASP A 317 66.43 -10.56 51.22
N ALA A 318 67.73 -10.30 51.06
CA ALA A 318 68.35 -9.02 51.39
C ALA A 318 68.04 -7.87 50.41
N LEU A 319 67.45 -8.12 49.23
CA LEU A 319 67.12 -7.08 48.25
C LEU A 319 65.99 -6.16 48.76
N GLY A 320 66.19 -4.84 48.72
CA GLY A 320 65.12 -3.91 49.11
C GLY A 320 63.91 -3.94 48.16
N SER A 321 62.71 -3.67 48.67
CA SER A 321 61.47 -3.65 47.89
C SER A 321 61.48 -2.68 46.69
N ILE A 322 62.25 -1.58 46.77
CA ILE A 322 62.43 -0.65 45.63
C ILE A 322 63.20 -1.32 44.48
N ALA A 323 64.20 -2.15 44.80
CA ALA A 323 64.97 -2.87 43.80
C ALA A 323 64.11 -3.95 43.14
N ILE A 324 63.34 -4.70 43.95
CA ILE A 324 62.38 -5.72 43.50
C ILE A 324 61.28 -5.13 42.60
N ARG A 325 60.77 -3.93 42.90
CA ARG A 325 59.79 -3.24 42.05
C ARG A 325 60.26 -3.02 40.62
N GLY A 326 61.58 -2.86 40.42
CA GLY A 326 62.19 -2.64 39.11
C GLY A 326 62.48 -3.91 38.31
N LEU A 327 62.15 -5.10 38.83
CA LEU A 327 62.34 -6.35 38.08
C LEU A 327 61.42 -6.39 36.86
N THR A 328 61.97 -6.87 35.74
CA THR A 328 61.20 -7.15 34.53
C THR A 328 60.77 -8.62 34.47
N SER A 329 59.96 -8.98 33.47
CA SER A 329 59.60 -10.38 33.23
C SER A 329 60.81 -11.28 33.01
N THR A 330 61.87 -10.79 32.36
CA THR A 330 63.10 -11.56 32.10
C THR A 330 63.86 -11.90 33.38
N GLN A 331 64.05 -10.93 34.28
CA GLN A 331 64.72 -11.23 35.56
C GLN A 331 63.85 -12.12 36.46
N THR A 332 62.54 -11.88 36.46
CA THR A 332 61.60 -12.65 37.31
C THR A 332 61.51 -14.10 36.86
N ALA A 333 61.52 -14.37 35.54
CA ALA A 333 61.57 -15.72 34.99
C ALA A 333 62.89 -16.46 35.32
N GLY A 334 63.96 -15.72 35.64
CA GLY A 334 65.23 -16.29 36.11
C GLY A 334 65.23 -16.67 37.59
N LEU A 335 64.25 -16.24 38.38
CA LEU A 335 64.15 -16.60 39.79
C LEU A 335 63.66 -18.04 39.95
N THR A 336 64.39 -18.81 40.75
CA THR A 336 63.98 -20.14 41.19
C THR A 336 62.81 -20.05 42.17
N THR A 337 62.05 -21.15 42.29
CA THR A 337 60.96 -21.26 43.27
C THR A 337 61.45 -21.05 44.71
N ALA A 338 62.65 -21.53 45.05
CA ALA A 338 63.26 -21.34 46.36
C ALA A 338 63.60 -19.87 46.67
N GLN A 339 64.04 -19.10 45.68
CA GLN A 339 64.30 -17.66 45.85
C GLN A 339 62.99 -16.87 46.03
N LEU A 340 61.95 -17.17 45.23
CA LEU A 340 60.65 -16.52 45.32
C LEU A 340 59.92 -16.81 46.64
N ALA A 341 59.97 -18.06 47.12
CA ALA A 341 59.40 -18.45 48.41
C ALA A 341 60.03 -17.72 49.61
N ARG A 342 61.23 -17.13 49.43
CA ARG A 342 61.94 -16.38 50.46
C ARG A 342 61.65 -14.88 50.46
N LEU A 343 60.94 -14.35 49.46
CA LEU A 343 60.52 -12.96 49.47
C LEU A 343 59.55 -12.68 50.62
N SER A 344 59.79 -11.60 51.36
CA SER A 344 58.83 -11.07 52.32
C SER A 344 57.52 -10.63 51.63
N THR A 345 56.45 -10.53 52.42
CA THR A 345 55.17 -9.98 51.97
C THR A 345 55.28 -8.57 51.42
N ASP A 346 56.17 -7.73 51.97
CA ASP A 346 56.44 -6.38 51.47
C ASP A 346 57.15 -6.39 50.11
N GLN A 347 58.06 -7.34 49.88
CA GLN A 347 58.69 -7.52 48.57
C GLN A 347 57.67 -8.03 47.54
N ILE A 348 56.79 -8.98 47.92
CA ILE A 348 55.71 -9.44 47.04
C ILE A 348 54.77 -8.28 46.66
N ARG A 349 54.31 -7.46 47.62
CA ARG A 349 53.50 -6.26 47.31
C ARG A 349 54.22 -5.25 46.41
N SER A 350 55.55 -5.26 46.41
CA SER A 350 56.35 -4.34 45.60
C SER A 350 56.53 -4.79 44.15
N LEU A 351 56.28 -6.06 43.81
CA LEU A 351 56.40 -6.58 42.46
C LEU A 351 55.44 -5.85 41.51
N GLY A 352 56.00 -5.27 40.45
CA GLY A 352 55.21 -4.63 39.38
C GLY A 352 54.55 -5.64 38.45
N SER A 353 53.59 -5.18 37.65
CA SER A 353 52.83 -6.03 36.71
C SER A 353 53.73 -6.79 35.72
N SER A 354 54.83 -6.20 35.27
CA SER A 354 55.79 -6.87 34.36
C SER A 354 56.47 -8.06 35.01
N ALA A 355 56.81 -7.96 36.30
CA ALA A 355 57.38 -9.06 37.06
C ALA A 355 56.33 -10.15 37.28
N MET A 356 55.11 -9.79 37.68
CA MET A 356 54.00 -10.74 37.87
C MET A 356 53.72 -11.57 36.60
N ALA A 357 53.67 -10.92 35.43
CA ALA A 357 53.48 -11.60 34.15
C ALA A 357 54.64 -12.56 33.78
N GLY A 358 55.85 -12.33 34.31
CA GLY A 358 57.03 -13.16 34.07
C GLY A 358 57.16 -14.40 34.98
N LEU A 359 56.28 -14.57 35.98
CA LEU A 359 56.31 -15.74 36.85
C LEU A 359 55.92 -17.02 36.10
N SER A 360 56.50 -18.15 36.44
CA SER A 360 55.96 -19.45 35.98
C SER A 360 54.82 -19.91 36.90
N THR A 361 54.00 -20.87 36.45
CA THR A 361 53.00 -21.51 37.32
C THR A 361 53.63 -22.20 38.53
N ALA A 362 54.84 -22.76 38.37
CA ALA A 362 55.61 -23.33 39.48
C ALA A 362 56.04 -22.25 40.51
N ASN A 363 56.31 -21.02 40.06
CA ASN A 363 56.58 -19.91 40.99
C ASN A 363 55.32 -19.51 41.77
N ILE A 364 54.15 -19.51 41.14
CA ILE A 364 52.88 -19.24 41.82
C ILE A 364 52.58 -20.31 42.87
N VAL A 365 52.76 -21.58 42.55
CA VAL A 365 52.60 -22.71 43.50
C VAL A 365 53.60 -22.63 44.66
N ALA A 366 54.75 -22.00 44.47
CA ALA A 366 55.76 -21.83 45.51
C ALA A 366 55.48 -20.67 46.49
N PHE A 367 54.44 -19.87 46.24
CA PHE A 367 54.01 -18.87 47.21
C PHE A 367 53.52 -19.55 48.49
N SER A 368 53.88 -18.98 49.63
CA SER A 368 53.17 -19.24 50.86
C SER A 368 51.80 -18.55 50.82
N THR A 369 50.85 -19.09 51.58
CA THR A 369 49.53 -18.49 51.74
C THR A 369 49.59 -17.05 52.25
N ALA A 370 50.58 -16.71 53.09
CA ALA A 370 50.80 -15.33 53.53
C ALA A 370 51.27 -14.40 52.39
N GLN A 371 52.05 -14.89 51.43
CA GLN A 371 52.44 -14.11 50.25
C GLN A 371 51.27 -13.93 49.28
N ALA A 372 50.48 -14.98 49.07
CA ALA A 372 49.31 -14.92 48.20
C ALA A 372 48.22 -13.96 48.73
N ALA A 373 48.02 -13.92 50.06
CA ALA A 373 47.10 -12.98 50.72
C ALA A 373 47.40 -11.51 50.42
N GLU A 374 48.65 -11.19 50.08
CA GLU A 374 49.15 -9.83 49.87
C GLU A 374 49.11 -9.39 48.41
N LEU A 375 48.62 -10.25 47.51
CA LEU A 375 48.41 -9.89 46.12
C LEU A 375 47.35 -8.80 45.99
N SER A 376 47.76 -7.66 45.44
CA SER A 376 46.87 -6.56 45.10
C SER A 376 46.03 -6.86 43.85
N SER A 377 44.94 -6.12 43.66
CA SER A 377 44.12 -6.22 42.44
C SER A 377 44.93 -6.01 41.15
N THR A 378 45.90 -5.08 41.15
CA THR A 378 46.76 -4.82 39.98
C THR A 378 47.72 -5.96 39.69
N GLN A 379 48.18 -6.67 40.72
CA GLN A 379 49.04 -7.83 40.56
C GLN A 379 48.26 -9.05 40.07
N ILE A 380 47.06 -9.29 40.60
CA ILE A 380 46.16 -10.34 40.11
C ILE A 380 45.82 -10.09 38.64
N ALA A 381 45.47 -8.85 38.26
CA ALA A 381 45.17 -8.49 36.89
C ALA A 381 46.34 -8.72 35.92
N ALA A 382 47.58 -8.69 36.42
CA ALA A 382 48.78 -8.91 35.62
C ALA A 382 49.14 -10.40 35.44
N LEU A 383 48.51 -11.29 36.20
CA LEU A 383 48.66 -12.73 36.00
C LEU A 383 47.93 -13.18 34.73
N SER A 384 48.39 -14.25 34.13
CA SER A 384 47.69 -15.02 33.09
C SER A 384 46.66 -15.96 33.72
N SER A 385 45.72 -16.45 32.91
CA SER A 385 44.75 -17.46 33.34
C SER A 385 45.42 -18.75 33.86
N ALA A 386 46.51 -19.19 33.22
CA ALA A 386 47.28 -20.36 33.68
C ALA A 386 47.95 -20.13 35.05
N GLN A 387 48.48 -18.92 35.30
CA GLN A 387 49.05 -18.55 36.59
C GLN A 387 47.97 -18.47 37.69
N VAL A 388 46.81 -17.89 37.39
CA VAL A 388 45.66 -17.87 38.32
C VAL A 388 45.16 -19.29 38.62
N ALA A 389 45.02 -20.14 37.60
CA ALA A 389 44.62 -21.53 37.76
C ALA A 389 45.62 -22.36 38.58
N ALA A 390 46.89 -21.94 38.65
CA ALA A 390 47.91 -22.56 39.49
C ALA A 390 47.84 -22.16 40.97
N LEU A 391 47.06 -21.14 41.34
CA LEU A 391 46.84 -20.77 42.75
C LEU A 391 46.15 -21.91 43.50
N GLN A 392 46.70 -22.27 44.65
CA GLN A 392 46.10 -23.32 45.49
C GLN A 392 44.81 -22.80 46.13
N THR A 393 43.88 -23.69 46.46
CA THR A 393 42.59 -23.31 47.09
C THR A 393 42.79 -22.60 48.43
N ALA A 394 43.80 -23.01 49.21
CA ALA A 394 44.19 -22.36 50.46
C ALA A 394 44.64 -20.91 50.24
N ASP A 395 45.33 -20.64 49.14
CA ASP A 395 45.83 -19.30 48.79
C ASP A 395 44.69 -18.41 48.30
N LEU A 396 43.83 -18.94 47.42
CA LEU A 396 42.66 -18.23 46.90
C LEU A 396 41.74 -17.74 48.02
N VAL A 397 41.51 -18.53 49.06
CA VAL A 397 40.68 -18.15 50.22
C VAL A 397 41.22 -16.92 50.97
N THR A 398 42.52 -16.66 50.89
CA THR A 398 43.17 -15.53 51.57
C THR A 398 43.25 -14.26 50.73
N VAL A 399 42.95 -14.33 49.42
CA VAL A 399 42.88 -13.15 48.55
C VAL A 399 41.85 -12.16 49.09
N SER A 400 42.26 -10.91 49.32
CA SER A 400 41.34 -9.92 49.89
C SER A 400 40.13 -9.68 48.99
N THR A 401 38.99 -9.32 49.59
CA THR A 401 37.77 -8.95 48.85
C THR A 401 37.99 -7.73 47.93
N ALA A 402 38.92 -6.84 48.28
CA ALA A 402 39.32 -5.72 47.41
C ALA A 402 40.07 -6.21 46.16
N SER A 403 40.92 -7.23 46.31
CA SER A 403 41.71 -7.83 45.23
C SER A 403 40.85 -8.62 44.23
N MET A 404 39.65 -9.07 44.63
CA MET A 404 38.71 -9.78 43.74
C MET A 404 38.36 -8.98 42.47
N ARG A 405 38.38 -7.65 42.52
CA ARG A 405 38.11 -6.79 41.34
C ARG A 405 39.25 -6.81 40.32
N GLY A 406 40.40 -7.35 40.67
CA GLY A 406 41.55 -7.51 39.80
C GLY A 406 41.44 -8.67 38.83
N PHE A 407 40.53 -9.63 39.07
CA PHE A 407 40.35 -10.75 38.14
C PHE A 407 39.77 -10.26 36.79
N GLY A 408 40.27 -10.82 35.69
CA GLY A 408 39.71 -10.70 34.34
C GLY A 408 38.85 -11.91 33.96
N GLY A 409 38.15 -11.83 32.82
CA GLY A 409 37.26 -12.90 32.34
C GLY A 409 37.97 -14.23 32.12
N ASP A 410 39.03 -14.24 31.30
CA ASP A 410 39.84 -15.44 31.02
C ASP A 410 40.42 -16.09 32.29
N GLN A 411 40.70 -15.29 33.32
CA GLN A 411 41.22 -15.78 34.59
C GLN A 411 40.13 -16.49 35.41
N ILE A 412 38.92 -15.95 35.45
CA ILE A 412 37.77 -16.57 36.13
C ILE A 412 37.34 -17.84 35.38
N GLU A 413 37.24 -17.79 34.06
CA GLU A 413 36.89 -18.95 33.23
C GLU A 413 37.91 -20.09 33.41
N GLY A 414 39.19 -19.76 33.56
CA GLY A 414 40.27 -20.72 33.80
C GLY A 414 40.27 -21.41 35.19
N LEU A 415 39.45 -20.95 36.15
CA LEU A 415 39.38 -21.58 37.48
C LEU A 415 38.71 -22.95 37.43
N SER A 416 39.26 -23.92 38.17
CA SER A 416 38.56 -25.19 38.40
C SER A 416 37.33 -25.03 39.28
N THR A 417 36.39 -25.97 39.18
CA THR A 417 35.20 -26.01 40.05
C THR A 417 35.56 -26.10 41.54
N ALA A 418 36.66 -26.78 41.89
CA ALA A 418 37.17 -26.83 43.26
C ALA A 418 37.69 -25.47 43.75
N GLN A 419 38.33 -24.68 42.88
CA GLN A 419 38.77 -23.31 43.21
C GLN A 419 37.59 -22.35 43.38
N VAL A 420 36.57 -22.45 42.52
CA VAL A 420 35.34 -21.65 42.65
C VAL A 420 34.58 -22.01 43.93
N ALA A 421 34.45 -23.30 44.25
CA ALA A 421 33.83 -23.77 45.50
C ALA A 421 34.62 -23.37 46.76
N ALA A 422 35.93 -23.12 46.63
CA ALA A 422 36.79 -22.72 47.74
C ALA A 422 36.62 -21.25 48.12
N PHE A 423 36.13 -20.36 47.25
CA PHE A 423 35.94 -18.95 47.60
C PHE A 423 35.11 -18.79 48.89
N THR A 424 35.46 -17.83 49.72
CA THR A 424 34.64 -17.49 50.89
C THR A 424 33.35 -16.78 50.45
N THR A 425 32.33 -16.82 51.30
CA THR A 425 31.09 -16.06 51.06
C THR A 425 31.35 -14.55 50.92
N ALA A 426 32.35 -14.01 51.64
CA ALA A 426 32.76 -12.61 51.52
C ALA A 426 33.42 -12.31 50.16
N GLN A 427 34.25 -13.22 49.64
CA GLN A 427 34.83 -13.09 48.30
C GLN A 427 33.75 -13.19 47.22
N THR A 428 32.84 -14.15 47.34
CA THR A 428 31.70 -14.29 46.41
C THR A 428 30.79 -13.06 46.43
N ALA A 429 30.48 -12.51 47.62
CA ALA A 429 29.70 -11.28 47.75
C ALA A 429 30.41 -10.04 47.16
N ALA A 430 31.75 -10.05 47.12
CA ALA A 430 32.55 -8.98 46.52
C ALA A 430 32.70 -9.10 45.00
N MET A 431 32.29 -10.22 44.38
CA MET A 431 32.30 -10.39 42.93
C MET A 431 31.34 -9.39 42.28
N SER A 432 31.80 -8.76 41.20
CA SER A 432 30.93 -7.92 40.38
C SER A 432 30.00 -8.78 39.51
N SER A 433 28.91 -8.18 39.02
CA SER A 433 28.07 -8.83 38.02
C SER A 433 28.83 -9.22 36.76
N THR A 434 29.88 -8.47 36.40
CA THR A 434 30.77 -8.81 35.28
C THR A 434 31.51 -10.10 35.57
N LEU A 435 32.14 -10.26 36.75
CA LEU A 435 32.89 -11.48 37.09
C LEU A 435 31.99 -12.71 37.19
N LEU A 436 30.79 -12.56 37.75
CA LEU A 436 29.78 -13.64 37.73
C LEU A 436 29.32 -13.96 36.30
N GLY A 437 29.33 -12.94 35.43
CA GLY A 437 29.11 -13.00 33.99
C GLY A 437 30.06 -13.95 33.25
N GLU A 438 31.27 -14.12 33.75
CA GLU A 438 32.35 -14.92 33.13
C GLU A 438 32.40 -16.36 33.66
N LEU A 439 31.61 -16.70 34.68
CA LEU A 439 31.52 -18.07 35.18
C LEU A 439 30.77 -18.97 34.18
N SER A 440 31.39 -20.09 33.84
CA SER A 440 30.75 -21.17 33.08
C SER A 440 29.63 -21.84 33.88
N SER A 441 28.75 -22.58 33.19
CA SER A 441 27.64 -23.30 33.84
C SER A 441 28.11 -24.33 34.87
N THR A 442 29.25 -24.99 34.64
CA THR A 442 29.84 -25.95 35.60
C THR A 442 30.43 -25.26 36.82
N GLN A 443 31.04 -24.09 36.65
CA GLN A 443 31.53 -23.28 37.77
C GLN A 443 30.38 -22.68 38.59
N MET A 444 29.29 -22.23 37.93
CA MET A 444 28.06 -21.79 38.62
C MET A 444 27.46 -22.92 39.46
N ALA A 445 27.40 -24.15 38.92
CA ALA A 445 26.94 -25.33 39.67
C ALA A 445 27.86 -25.70 40.85
N ALA A 446 29.14 -25.35 40.76
CA ALA A 446 30.13 -25.64 41.80
C ALA A 446 30.06 -24.67 42.99
N LEU A 447 29.41 -23.50 42.84
CA LEU A 447 29.16 -22.62 43.98
C LEU A 447 28.39 -23.38 45.07
N THR A 448 28.77 -23.23 46.32
CA THR A 448 28.01 -23.75 47.45
C THR A 448 26.71 -22.97 47.62
N THR A 449 25.71 -23.56 48.27
CA THR A 449 24.46 -22.86 48.60
C THR A 449 24.71 -21.62 49.46
N ALA A 450 25.70 -21.63 50.35
CA ALA A 450 26.09 -20.47 51.17
C ALA A 450 26.72 -19.35 50.33
N GLN A 451 27.52 -19.69 49.32
CA GLN A 451 28.09 -18.70 48.38
C GLN A 451 27.00 -18.04 47.54
N VAL A 452 26.02 -18.81 47.04
CA VAL A 452 24.88 -18.26 46.29
C VAL A 452 23.98 -17.40 47.18
N ASP A 453 23.73 -17.81 48.42
CA ASP A 453 22.98 -17.04 49.43
C ASP A 453 23.67 -15.69 49.74
N ALA A 454 25.01 -15.66 49.74
CA ALA A 454 25.79 -14.45 49.97
C ALA A 454 25.79 -13.43 48.79
N LEU A 455 25.28 -13.79 47.61
CA LEU A 455 25.21 -12.88 46.47
C LEU A 455 24.17 -11.76 46.71
N GLY A 456 24.61 -10.50 46.70
CA GLY A 456 23.67 -9.38 46.82
C GLY A 456 22.69 -9.30 45.64
N SER A 457 21.52 -8.68 45.86
CA SER A 457 20.49 -8.51 44.81
C SER A 457 20.99 -7.83 43.53
N ILE A 458 22.01 -6.97 43.61
CA ILE A 458 22.63 -6.34 42.42
C ILE A 458 23.36 -7.38 41.57
N ALA A 459 24.10 -8.29 42.19
CA ALA A 459 24.78 -9.38 41.52
C ALA A 459 23.78 -10.34 40.87
N ILE A 460 22.73 -10.73 41.61
CA ILE A 460 21.64 -11.59 41.10
C ILE A 460 20.92 -10.95 39.90
N ARG A 461 20.70 -9.62 39.92
CA ARG A 461 20.10 -8.90 38.79
C ARG A 461 20.95 -8.97 37.51
N GLY A 462 22.26 -9.07 37.65
CA GLY A 462 23.20 -9.19 36.53
C GLY A 462 23.29 -10.59 35.92
N LEU A 463 22.66 -11.60 36.51
CA LEU A 463 22.71 -12.97 35.99
C LEU A 463 21.99 -13.08 34.63
N THR A 464 22.62 -13.83 33.74
CA THR A 464 22.07 -14.18 32.43
C THR A 464 21.33 -15.52 32.47
N SER A 465 20.67 -15.88 31.37
CA SER A 465 20.05 -17.20 31.22
C SER A 465 21.06 -18.34 31.36
N THR A 466 22.29 -18.17 30.85
CA THR A 466 23.36 -19.17 30.93
C THR A 466 23.80 -19.42 32.36
N GLN A 467 24.08 -18.37 33.15
CA GLN A 467 24.45 -18.55 34.56
C GLN A 467 23.30 -19.16 35.36
N THR A 468 22.08 -18.70 35.12
CA THR A 468 20.91 -19.17 35.87
C THR A 468 20.61 -20.65 35.56
N ALA A 469 20.78 -21.08 34.31
CA ALA A 469 20.68 -22.49 33.92
C ALA A 469 21.80 -23.36 34.52
N GLY A 470 22.96 -22.77 34.84
CA GLY A 470 24.05 -23.44 35.56
C GLY A 470 23.79 -23.62 37.06
N LEU A 471 22.84 -22.89 37.65
CA LEU A 471 22.48 -23.06 39.06
C LEU A 471 21.65 -24.34 39.26
N THR A 472 22.03 -25.10 40.28
CA THR A 472 21.29 -26.25 40.77
C THR A 472 19.98 -25.82 41.44
N THR A 473 19.02 -26.73 41.51
CA THR A 473 17.75 -26.53 42.22
C THR A 473 17.95 -26.18 43.70
N ALA A 474 18.94 -26.79 44.36
CA ALA A 474 19.27 -26.51 45.75
C ALA A 474 19.81 -25.10 45.98
N GLN A 475 20.62 -24.57 45.06
CA GLN A 475 21.12 -23.19 45.12
C GLN A 475 19.99 -22.17 44.91
N LEU A 476 19.12 -22.39 43.92
CA LEU A 476 17.99 -21.50 43.63
C LEU A 476 16.95 -21.49 44.76
N ALA A 477 16.64 -22.66 45.34
CA ALA A 477 15.70 -22.75 46.45
C ALA A 477 16.15 -21.98 47.71
N ARG A 478 17.45 -21.71 47.84
CA ARG A 478 18.04 -20.96 48.97
C ARG A 478 17.99 -19.45 48.81
N LEU A 479 17.66 -18.92 47.63
CA LEU A 479 17.57 -17.47 47.41
C LEU A 479 16.49 -16.85 48.31
N SER A 480 16.81 -15.72 48.93
CA SER A 480 15.83 -14.90 49.63
C SER A 480 14.78 -14.33 48.67
N THR A 481 13.65 -13.90 49.22
CA THR A 481 12.59 -13.20 48.47
C THR A 481 13.09 -11.94 47.76
N ASP A 482 14.04 -11.20 48.36
CA ASP A 482 14.66 -10.03 47.73
C ASP A 482 15.61 -10.39 46.58
N GLN A 483 16.30 -11.52 46.65
CA GLN A 483 17.11 -12.04 45.54
C GLN A 483 16.20 -12.54 44.40
N ILE A 484 15.11 -13.26 44.71
CA ILE A 484 14.12 -13.67 43.70
C ILE A 484 13.52 -12.46 43.00
N ARG A 485 13.12 -11.42 43.74
CA ARG A 485 12.60 -10.16 43.16
C ARG A 485 13.65 -9.40 42.33
N ALA A 486 14.94 -9.66 42.55
CA ALA A 486 16.02 -9.04 41.80
C ALA A 486 16.36 -9.77 40.49
N LEU A 487 15.94 -11.02 40.29
CA LEU A 487 16.15 -11.76 39.05
C LEU A 487 15.59 -10.98 37.85
N GLY A 488 16.44 -10.67 36.88
CA GLY A 488 16.03 -10.04 35.63
C GLY A 488 15.31 -11.02 34.69
N SER A 489 14.67 -10.50 33.64
CA SER A 489 13.96 -11.32 32.66
C SER A 489 14.85 -12.38 31.99
N SER A 490 16.12 -12.05 31.72
CA SER A 490 17.09 -13.00 31.14
C SER A 490 17.36 -14.18 32.07
N ALA A 491 17.52 -13.93 33.36
CA ALA A 491 17.69 -14.97 34.37
C ALA A 491 16.43 -15.85 34.48
N MET A 492 15.25 -15.22 34.54
CA MET A 492 13.96 -15.94 34.59
C MET A 492 13.77 -16.89 33.41
N ALA A 493 14.12 -16.46 32.19
CA ALA A 493 14.04 -17.29 30.99
C ALA A 493 14.98 -18.52 31.04
N GLY A 494 16.09 -18.44 31.77
CA GLY A 494 17.05 -19.54 31.95
C GLY A 494 16.67 -20.60 32.98
N LEU A 495 15.58 -20.41 33.74
CA LEU A 495 15.15 -21.38 34.77
C LEU A 495 14.59 -22.67 34.17
N GLY A 496 14.99 -23.83 34.67
CA GLY A 496 14.30 -25.09 34.36
C GLY A 496 12.94 -25.20 35.07
N THR A 497 12.06 -26.07 34.57
CA THR A 497 10.77 -26.37 35.24
C THR A 497 10.97 -26.91 36.66
N ALA A 498 12.01 -27.72 36.87
CA ALA A 498 12.39 -28.21 38.21
C ALA A 498 12.79 -27.08 39.16
N ASN A 499 13.34 -25.97 38.66
CA ASN A 499 13.67 -24.80 39.47
C ASN A 499 12.40 -24.06 39.90
N ILE A 500 11.44 -23.90 38.98
CA ILE A 500 10.14 -23.28 39.28
C ILE A 500 9.38 -24.11 40.33
N VAL A 501 9.38 -25.44 40.20
CA VAL A 501 8.77 -26.36 41.18
C VAL A 501 9.46 -26.31 42.55
N ALA A 502 10.75 -25.97 42.58
CA ALA A 502 11.53 -25.87 43.82
C ALA A 502 11.37 -24.52 44.54
N PHE A 503 10.68 -23.54 43.95
CA PHE A 503 10.34 -22.31 44.67
C PHE A 503 9.43 -22.63 45.86
N SER A 504 9.71 -21.98 46.98
CA SER A 504 8.76 -21.88 48.06
C SER A 504 7.60 -20.96 47.66
N THR A 505 6.45 -21.19 48.26
CA THR A 505 5.26 -20.34 48.09
C THR A 505 5.53 -18.86 48.40
N ALA A 506 6.42 -18.58 49.37
CA ALA A 506 6.84 -17.22 49.67
C ALA A 506 7.68 -16.60 48.54
N GLN A 507 8.56 -17.35 47.89
CA GLN A 507 9.33 -16.87 46.73
C GLN A 507 8.42 -16.63 45.51
N ALA A 508 7.52 -17.57 45.22
CA ALA A 508 6.57 -17.43 44.12
C ALA A 508 5.67 -16.19 44.28
N ALA A 509 5.18 -15.92 45.49
CA ALA A 509 4.36 -14.75 45.80
C ALA A 509 5.06 -13.39 45.53
N GLN A 510 6.40 -13.37 45.45
CA GLN A 510 7.19 -12.16 45.20
C GLN A 510 7.53 -11.94 43.73
N LEU A 511 7.11 -12.85 42.84
CA LEU A 511 7.32 -12.70 41.40
C LEU A 511 6.54 -11.49 40.87
N SER A 512 7.26 -10.61 40.19
CA SER A 512 6.69 -9.44 39.53
C SER A 512 6.07 -9.79 38.17
N SER A 513 5.21 -8.93 37.64
CA SER A 513 4.64 -9.09 36.30
C SER A 513 5.69 -9.24 35.19
N THR A 514 6.82 -8.54 35.30
CA THR A 514 7.93 -8.62 34.33
C THR A 514 8.66 -9.96 34.39
N GLN A 515 8.79 -10.54 35.59
CA GLN A 515 9.41 -11.86 35.76
C GLN A 515 8.48 -12.97 35.30
N ILE A 516 7.19 -12.87 35.59
CA ILE A 516 6.17 -13.80 35.09
C ILE A 516 6.09 -13.77 33.55
N ALA A 517 6.11 -12.60 32.93
CA ALA A 517 6.09 -12.46 31.48
C ALA A 517 7.36 -13.03 30.80
N ALA A 518 8.48 -13.13 31.53
CA ALA A 518 9.72 -13.72 31.04
C ALA A 518 9.73 -15.26 31.10
N LEU A 519 8.76 -15.88 31.80
CA LEU A 519 8.57 -17.32 31.79
C LEU A 519 7.88 -17.77 30.51
N SER A 520 8.40 -18.85 29.92
CA SER A 520 7.70 -19.63 28.89
C SER A 520 6.43 -20.28 29.44
N SER A 521 5.52 -20.65 28.54
CA SER A 521 4.29 -21.38 28.90
C SER A 521 4.58 -22.66 29.67
N THR A 522 5.61 -23.42 29.31
CA THR A 522 6.02 -24.66 30.01
C THR A 522 6.58 -24.37 31.40
N GLN A 523 7.41 -23.35 31.57
CA GLN A 523 7.92 -22.94 32.88
C GLN A 523 6.79 -22.46 33.80
N PHE A 524 5.87 -21.63 33.27
CA PHE A 524 4.75 -21.11 34.03
C PHE A 524 3.76 -22.22 34.42
N ALA A 525 3.45 -23.15 33.50
CA ALA A 525 2.59 -24.30 33.75
C ALA A 525 3.17 -25.29 34.79
N ALA A 526 4.50 -25.34 34.95
CA ALA A 526 5.15 -26.15 35.96
C ALA A 526 4.98 -25.61 37.40
N MET A 527 4.53 -24.36 37.57
CA MET A 527 4.26 -23.77 38.87
C MET A 527 3.20 -24.58 39.62
N GLN A 528 3.46 -24.90 40.89
CA GLN A 528 2.50 -25.63 41.69
C GLN A 528 1.23 -24.78 41.91
N THR A 529 0.07 -25.43 41.98
CA THR A 529 -1.21 -24.73 42.19
C THR A 529 -1.20 -23.87 43.46
N ALA A 530 -0.55 -24.34 44.54
CA ALA A 530 -0.43 -23.59 45.79
C ALA A 530 0.37 -22.28 45.62
N ASP A 531 1.33 -22.24 44.70
CA ASP A 531 2.15 -21.06 44.42
C ASP A 531 1.44 -20.10 43.47
N LEU A 532 0.76 -20.64 42.45
CA LEU A 532 -0.02 -19.88 41.47
C LEU A 532 -1.08 -19.00 42.15
N VAL A 533 -1.79 -19.54 43.16
CA VAL A 533 -2.84 -18.80 43.87
C VAL A 533 -2.30 -17.70 44.79
N GLN A 534 -1.00 -17.68 45.06
CA GLN A 534 -0.34 -16.64 45.87
C GLN A 534 0.27 -15.53 45.03
N LEU A 535 0.26 -15.65 43.70
CA LEU A 535 0.66 -14.56 42.81
C LEU A 535 -0.23 -13.34 43.03
N SER A 536 0.40 -12.17 43.14
CA SER A 536 -0.34 -10.91 43.22
C SER A 536 -1.21 -10.68 41.99
N THR A 537 -2.30 -9.94 42.15
CA THR A 537 -3.15 -9.56 41.01
C THR A 537 -2.40 -8.71 39.98
N LEU A 538 -1.37 -7.95 40.38
CA LEU A 538 -0.48 -7.26 39.44
C LEU A 538 0.35 -8.22 38.58
N ALA A 539 0.84 -9.31 39.17
CA ALA A 539 1.57 -10.35 38.44
C ALA A 539 0.64 -11.07 37.46
N VAL A 540 -0.56 -11.47 37.89
CA VAL A 540 -1.56 -12.14 37.05
C VAL A 540 -2.05 -11.24 35.90
N LYS A 541 -2.21 -9.94 36.15
CA LYS A 541 -2.56 -8.96 35.10
C LYS A 541 -1.52 -8.90 33.96
N GLY A 542 -0.25 -9.23 34.26
CA GLY A 542 0.84 -9.26 33.29
C GLY A 542 0.89 -10.53 32.42
N LEU A 543 0.00 -11.50 32.62
CA LEU A 543 -0.02 -12.73 31.84
C LEU A 543 -0.46 -12.51 30.39
N GLY A 544 0.21 -13.20 29.46
CA GLY A 544 -0.17 -13.28 28.05
C GLY A 544 -0.99 -14.52 27.73
N ALA A 545 -1.43 -14.61 26.47
CA ALA A 545 -2.21 -15.74 25.95
C ALA A 545 -1.48 -17.08 26.10
N GLU A 546 -0.17 -17.11 25.84
CA GLU A 546 0.61 -18.35 25.90
C GLU A 546 0.77 -18.89 27.32
N GLN A 547 1.06 -18.02 28.31
CA GLN A 547 1.20 -18.46 29.70
C GLN A 547 -0.13 -19.01 30.24
N VAL A 548 -1.25 -18.33 29.96
CA VAL A 548 -2.58 -18.77 30.42
C VAL A 548 -3.03 -20.02 29.67
N GLY A 549 -2.80 -20.11 28.37
CA GLY A 549 -3.11 -21.29 27.56
C GLY A 549 -2.33 -22.54 27.98
N GLY A 550 -1.13 -22.39 28.54
CA GLY A 550 -0.34 -23.50 29.08
C GLY A 550 -0.83 -24.08 30.42
N LEU A 551 -1.74 -23.40 31.13
CA LEU A 551 -2.23 -23.86 32.43
C LEU A 551 -3.03 -25.16 32.32
N THR A 552 -2.97 -25.99 33.35
CA THR A 552 -3.90 -27.13 33.48
C THR A 552 -5.30 -26.65 33.86
N THR A 553 -6.32 -27.45 33.60
CA THR A 553 -7.70 -27.17 34.05
C THR A 553 -7.80 -27.03 35.58
N ALA A 554 -7.00 -27.80 36.32
CA ALA A 554 -6.92 -27.69 37.78
C ALA A 554 -6.32 -26.35 38.23
N GLN A 555 -5.27 -25.86 37.57
CA GLN A 555 -4.69 -24.54 37.85
C GLN A 555 -5.66 -23.40 37.52
N VAL A 556 -6.37 -23.47 36.39
CA VAL A 556 -7.40 -22.48 36.02
C VAL A 556 -8.55 -22.47 37.02
N ALA A 557 -9.06 -23.64 37.41
CA ALA A 557 -10.11 -23.77 38.41
C ALA A 557 -9.69 -23.26 39.80
N ALA A 558 -8.40 -23.33 40.14
CA ALA A 558 -7.86 -22.89 41.42
C ALA A 558 -7.61 -21.38 41.53
N LEU A 559 -7.55 -20.64 40.41
CA LEU A 559 -7.36 -19.18 40.44
C LEU A 559 -8.36 -18.52 41.39
N THR A 560 -7.92 -17.56 42.18
CA THR A 560 -8.86 -16.82 43.02
C THR A 560 -9.77 -15.94 42.15
N THR A 561 -10.95 -15.58 42.65
CA THR A 561 -11.84 -14.65 41.94
C THR A 561 -11.19 -13.30 41.67
N ALA A 562 -10.33 -12.82 42.59
CA ALA A 562 -9.54 -11.61 42.42
C ALA A 562 -8.50 -11.73 41.30
N GLN A 563 -7.86 -12.90 41.16
CA GLN A 563 -6.92 -13.17 40.07
C GLN A 563 -7.63 -13.29 38.72
N ALA A 564 -8.78 -13.97 38.67
CA ALA A 564 -9.60 -14.05 37.46
C ALA A 564 -10.07 -12.65 37.01
N ALA A 565 -10.50 -11.79 37.93
CA ALA A 565 -10.99 -10.44 37.64
C ALA A 565 -9.99 -9.52 36.93
N VAL A 566 -8.68 -9.78 37.09
CA VAL A 566 -7.61 -8.98 36.49
C VAL A 566 -7.01 -9.57 35.22
N LEU A 567 -7.51 -10.72 34.74
CA LEU A 567 -7.10 -11.28 33.45
C LEU A 567 -7.41 -10.29 32.32
N SER A 568 -6.48 -10.17 31.39
CA SER A 568 -6.64 -9.35 30.19
C SER A 568 -7.50 -10.07 29.14
N ASP A 569 -7.98 -9.31 28.15
CA ASP A 569 -8.62 -9.85 26.95
C ASP A 569 -7.71 -10.85 26.21
N THR A 570 -6.43 -10.49 26.08
CA THR A 570 -5.41 -11.33 25.43
C THR A 570 -5.18 -12.63 26.21
N ALA A 571 -5.10 -12.57 27.54
CA ALA A 571 -4.93 -13.75 28.39
C ALA A 571 -6.12 -14.71 28.28
N LEU A 572 -7.36 -14.20 28.33
CA LEU A 572 -8.56 -15.01 28.15
C LEU A 572 -8.64 -15.65 26.75
N GLY A 573 -8.24 -14.93 25.71
CA GLY A 573 -8.19 -15.46 24.34
C GLY A 573 -7.21 -16.63 24.15
N GLY A 574 -6.27 -16.83 25.09
CA GLY A 574 -5.37 -17.98 25.11
C GLY A 574 -5.94 -19.25 25.74
N LEU A 575 -7.07 -19.17 26.47
CA LEU A 575 -7.69 -20.34 27.09
C LEU A 575 -8.31 -21.26 26.03
N SER A 576 -8.17 -22.57 26.21
CA SER A 576 -8.92 -23.59 25.49
C SER A 576 -10.35 -23.72 26.00
N SER A 577 -11.21 -24.38 25.22
CA SER A 577 -12.61 -24.65 25.62
C SER A 577 -12.71 -25.46 26.92
N THR A 578 -11.81 -26.41 27.16
CA THR A 578 -11.79 -27.21 28.39
C THR A 578 -11.31 -26.42 29.60
N GLN A 579 -10.34 -25.51 29.44
CA GLN A 579 -9.94 -24.59 30.51
C GLN A 579 -11.05 -23.58 30.82
N MET A 580 -11.74 -23.05 29.81
CA MET A 580 -12.92 -22.20 30.01
C MET A 580 -14.03 -22.92 30.78
N ALA A 581 -14.32 -24.17 30.43
CA ALA A 581 -15.30 -25.00 31.16
C ALA A 581 -14.88 -25.28 32.62
N ALA A 582 -13.57 -25.36 32.89
CA ALA A 582 -13.04 -25.58 34.22
C ALA A 582 -13.11 -24.35 35.14
N MET A 583 -13.28 -23.14 34.59
CA MET A 583 -13.49 -21.94 35.40
C MET A 583 -14.75 -22.06 36.24
N THR A 584 -14.74 -21.59 37.47
CA THR A 584 -15.94 -21.54 38.31
C THR A 584 -16.88 -20.43 37.81
N THR A 585 -18.16 -20.55 38.12
CA THR A 585 -19.16 -19.52 37.83
C THR A 585 -18.83 -18.18 38.51
N ALA A 586 -18.19 -18.22 39.69
CA ALA A 586 -17.71 -17.03 40.40
C ALA A 586 -16.52 -16.36 39.69
N GLN A 587 -15.59 -17.14 39.14
CA GLN A 587 -14.48 -16.58 38.34
C GLN A 587 -14.98 -15.92 37.06
N ILE A 588 -15.89 -16.57 36.32
CA ILE A 588 -16.49 -16.02 35.10
C ILE A 588 -17.27 -14.72 35.39
N GLY A 589 -18.09 -14.72 36.44
CA GLY A 589 -18.82 -13.51 36.86
C GLY A 589 -17.91 -12.37 37.35
N ALA A 590 -16.69 -12.67 37.81
CA ALA A 590 -15.72 -11.67 38.26
C ALA A 590 -14.91 -11.04 37.12
N LEU A 591 -14.93 -11.61 35.90
CA LEU A 591 -14.19 -11.07 34.75
C LEU A 591 -14.63 -9.65 34.41
N SER A 592 -13.70 -8.77 34.03
CA SER A 592 -14.11 -7.44 33.56
C SER A 592 -14.81 -7.51 32.19
N SER A 593 -15.71 -6.57 31.88
CA SER A 593 -16.33 -6.46 30.55
C SER A 593 -15.30 -6.22 29.43
N ARG A 594 -14.12 -5.67 29.77
CA ARG A 594 -13.00 -5.58 28.84
C ARG A 594 -12.38 -6.95 28.58
N ALA A 595 -12.17 -7.77 29.61
CA ALA A 595 -11.61 -9.10 29.45
C ALA A 595 -12.52 -9.99 28.59
N ILE A 596 -13.84 -9.91 28.78
CA ILE A 596 -14.84 -10.66 27.99
C ILE A 596 -14.77 -10.35 26.48
N ARG A 597 -14.30 -9.17 26.06
CA ARG A 597 -14.06 -8.87 24.63
C ARG A 597 -13.02 -9.79 23.98
N GLY A 598 -12.13 -10.38 24.78
CA GLY A 598 -11.11 -11.31 24.32
C GLY A 598 -11.62 -12.72 24.03
N LEU A 599 -12.86 -13.04 24.37
CA LEU A 599 -13.45 -14.35 24.05
C LEU A 599 -13.70 -14.46 22.54
N GLY A 600 -13.19 -15.52 21.93
CA GLY A 600 -13.55 -15.95 20.57
C GLY A 600 -14.48 -17.17 20.60
N ALA A 601 -14.86 -17.67 19.42
CA ALA A 601 -15.80 -18.77 19.25
C ALA A 601 -15.42 -20.03 20.06
N THR A 602 -14.12 -20.37 20.08
CA THR A 602 -13.61 -21.53 20.83
C THR A 602 -13.82 -21.39 22.33
N GLN A 603 -13.56 -20.20 22.90
CA GLN A 603 -13.72 -19.98 24.33
C GLN A 603 -15.20 -19.94 24.73
N THR A 604 -16.06 -19.27 23.96
CA THR A 604 -17.51 -19.25 24.23
C THR A 604 -18.16 -20.61 24.09
N ALA A 605 -17.74 -21.44 23.12
CA ALA A 605 -18.22 -22.82 22.99
C ALA A 605 -17.86 -23.70 24.19
N GLY A 606 -16.79 -23.35 24.92
CA GLY A 606 -16.41 -24.00 26.17
C GLY A 606 -17.22 -23.54 27.40
N LEU A 607 -17.97 -22.44 27.31
CA LEU A 607 -18.79 -21.97 28.42
C LEU A 607 -20.00 -22.88 28.65
N THR A 608 -20.13 -23.36 29.88
CA THR A 608 -21.35 -23.99 30.36
C THR A 608 -22.48 -22.97 30.43
N THR A 609 -23.73 -23.44 30.34
CA THR A 609 -24.93 -22.60 30.50
C THR A 609 -24.96 -21.88 31.84
N ALA A 610 -24.50 -22.54 32.92
CA ALA A 610 -24.41 -21.95 34.26
C ALA A 610 -23.37 -20.81 34.35
N GLN A 611 -22.24 -20.92 33.65
CA GLN A 611 -21.23 -19.85 33.59
C GLN A 611 -21.75 -18.65 32.77
N LEU A 612 -22.37 -18.90 31.62
CA LEU A 612 -22.91 -17.85 30.76
C LEU A 612 -24.02 -17.06 31.46
N ALA A 613 -24.90 -17.75 32.20
CA ALA A 613 -25.96 -17.13 33.00
C ALA A 613 -25.43 -16.23 34.15
N LYS A 614 -24.15 -16.35 34.53
CA LYS A 614 -23.51 -15.47 35.52
C LYS A 614 -22.84 -14.23 34.94
N LEU A 615 -22.77 -14.09 33.62
CA LEU A 615 -22.29 -12.85 33.03
C LEU A 615 -23.26 -11.69 33.34
N SER A 616 -22.73 -10.52 33.65
CA SER A 616 -23.53 -9.30 33.76
C SER A 616 -24.01 -8.84 32.38
N THR A 617 -25.01 -7.97 32.38
CA THR A 617 -25.49 -7.27 31.17
C THR A 617 -24.36 -6.54 30.44
N ASP A 618 -23.45 -5.87 31.18
CA ASP A 618 -22.28 -5.19 30.61
C ASP A 618 -21.27 -6.16 29.99
N GLN A 619 -21.10 -7.35 30.58
CA GLN A 619 -20.23 -8.39 30.03
C GLN A 619 -20.83 -8.97 28.74
N ILE A 620 -22.13 -9.26 28.70
CA ILE A 620 -22.82 -9.76 27.49
C ILE A 620 -22.74 -8.72 26.36
N LYS A 621 -22.97 -7.44 26.66
CA LYS A 621 -22.77 -6.33 25.73
C LYS A 621 -21.32 -6.22 25.22
N GLY A 622 -20.36 -6.68 26.01
CA GLY A 622 -18.94 -6.75 25.67
C GLY A 622 -18.55 -7.92 24.76
N LEU A 623 -19.40 -8.93 24.55
CA LEU A 623 -19.07 -10.08 23.70
C LEU A 623 -18.86 -9.66 22.24
N GLY A 624 -17.76 -10.09 21.62
CA GLY A 624 -17.51 -9.88 20.20
C GLY A 624 -18.41 -10.75 19.31
N VAL A 625 -18.47 -10.41 18.02
CA VAL A 625 -19.25 -11.15 17.00
C VAL A 625 -18.85 -12.63 16.95
N SER A 626 -17.54 -12.93 16.89
CA SER A 626 -17.05 -14.32 16.90
C SER A 626 -17.37 -15.08 18.18
N ALA A 627 -17.50 -14.38 19.32
CA ALA A 627 -17.90 -15.02 20.56
C ALA A 627 -19.36 -15.50 20.48
N ILE A 628 -20.24 -14.68 19.90
CA ILE A 628 -21.67 -14.99 19.70
C ILE A 628 -21.85 -16.15 18.70
N GLU A 629 -21.08 -16.18 17.62
CA GLU A 629 -21.08 -17.29 16.65
C GLU A 629 -20.76 -18.64 17.32
N GLY A 630 -19.90 -18.64 18.35
CA GLY A 630 -19.54 -19.84 19.11
C GLY A 630 -20.59 -20.34 20.11
N LEU A 631 -21.68 -19.61 20.34
CA LEU A 631 -22.72 -20.03 21.30
C LEU A 631 -23.57 -21.19 20.75
N GLY A 632 -23.79 -22.24 21.54
CA GLY A 632 -24.79 -23.26 21.19
C GLY A 632 -26.23 -22.76 21.41
N THR A 633 -27.23 -23.49 20.89
CA THR A 633 -28.64 -23.18 21.16
C THR A 633 -28.98 -23.22 22.65
N ALA A 634 -28.41 -24.17 23.40
CA ALA A 634 -28.56 -24.23 24.85
C ALA A 634 -27.97 -23.00 25.57
N ASN A 635 -26.92 -22.39 25.01
CA ASN A 635 -26.36 -21.14 25.54
C ASN A 635 -27.31 -19.95 25.28
N ILE A 636 -27.94 -19.90 24.11
CA ILE A 636 -28.95 -18.87 23.78
C ILE A 636 -30.18 -18.98 24.68
N VAL A 637 -30.61 -20.19 25.04
CA VAL A 637 -31.70 -20.40 26.01
C VAL A 637 -31.25 -20.07 27.45
N ALA A 638 -29.96 -20.16 27.75
CA ALA A 638 -29.45 -19.97 29.12
C ALA A 638 -29.18 -18.51 29.50
N ILE A 639 -29.07 -17.59 28.53
CA ILE A 639 -29.01 -16.16 28.86
C ILE A 639 -30.37 -15.70 29.37
N SER A 640 -30.36 -14.82 30.37
CA SER A 640 -31.57 -14.20 30.87
C SER A 640 -32.13 -13.17 29.89
N THR A 641 -33.43 -12.91 30.00
CA THR A 641 -34.13 -11.85 29.28
C THR A 641 -33.51 -10.46 29.42
N ALA A 642 -32.89 -10.16 30.57
CA ALA A 642 -32.17 -8.90 30.77
C ALA A 642 -30.85 -8.85 29.97
N GLN A 643 -30.13 -9.98 29.86
CA GLN A 643 -28.92 -10.10 29.05
C GLN A 643 -29.24 -10.06 27.55
N ALA A 644 -30.30 -10.75 27.11
CA ALA A 644 -30.76 -10.72 25.72
C ALA A 644 -31.10 -9.29 25.26
N ALA A 645 -31.73 -8.49 26.13
CA ALA A 645 -32.09 -7.10 25.84
C ALA A 645 -30.88 -6.19 25.50
N GLU A 646 -29.69 -6.53 25.99
CA GLU A 646 -28.46 -5.75 25.75
C GLU A 646 -27.70 -6.17 24.48
N LEU A 647 -28.16 -7.20 23.75
CA LEU A 647 -27.54 -7.61 22.50
C LEU A 647 -27.65 -6.50 21.45
N SER A 648 -26.50 -6.12 20.91
CA SER A 648 -26.42 -5.14 19.83
C SER A 648 -26.86 -5.74 18.49
N SER A 649 -27.13 -4.87 17.51
CA SER A 649 -27.48 -5.31 16.14
C SER A 649 -26.38 -6.14 15.48
N LEU A 650 -25.10 -5.88 15.78
CA LEU A 650 -23.99 -6.68 15.27
C LEU A 650 -23.92 -8.07 15.92
N GLN A 651 -24.14 -8.15 17.22
CA GLN A 651 -24.18 -9.42 17.94
C GLN A 651 -25.38 -10.26 17.50
N ILE A 652 -26.55 -9.65 17.34
CA ILE A 652 -27.71 -10.36 16.80
C ILE A 652 -27.43 -10.88 15.40
N ARG A 653 -26.86 -10.07 14.49
CA ARG A 653 -26.52 -10.52 13.12
C ARG A 653 -25.50 -11.68 13.09
N ALA A 654 -24.76 -11.89 14.18
CA ALA A 654 -23.82 -13.00 14.33
C ALA A 654 -24.51 -14.34 14.64
N LEU A 655 -25.78 -14.33 15.06
CA LEU A 655 -26.55 -15.53 15.36
C LEU A 655 -26.92 -16.27 14.06
N SER A 656 -26.82 -17.59 14.06
CA SER A 656 -27.40 -18.44 13.03
C SER A 656 -28.94 -18.47 13.11
N SER A 657 -29.59 -18.90 12.02
CA SER A 657 -31.03 -19.15 11.99
C SER A 657 -31.49 -20.14 13.08
N THR A 658 -30.70 -21.17 13.36
CA THR A 658 -30.98 -22.15 14.43
C THR A 658 -30.88 -21.53 15.83
N GLN A 659 -29.88 -20.66 16.07
CA GLN A 659 -29.77 -19.93 17.34
C GLN A 659 -30.93 -18.94 17.50
N MET A 660 -31.33 -18.25 16.43
CA MET A 660 -32.50 -17.37 16.42
C MET A 660 -33.79 -18.15 16.72
N ALA A 661 -33.98 -19.33 16.12
CA ALA A 661 -35.12 -20.19 16.39
C ALA A 661 -35.17 -20.69 17.85
N ALA A 662 -34.00 -20.90 18.47
CA ALA A 662 -33.89 -21.32 19.87
C ALA A 662 -34.14 -20.19 20.89
N MET A 663 -34.10 -18.92 20.47
CA MET A 663 -34.32 -17.78 21.35
C MET A 663 -35.75 -17.76 21.89
N GLU A 664 -35.90 -17.61 23.20
CA GLU A 664 -37.24 -17.58 23.80
C GLU A 664 -38.02 -16.33 23.37
N THR A 665 -39.34 -16.45 23.25
CA THR A 665 -40.20 -15.32 22.84
C THR A 665 -40.11 -14.15 23.82
N ALA A 666 -39.92 -14.42 25.12
CA ALA A 666 -39.71 -13.41 26.15
C ALA A 666 -38.44 -12.58 25.90
N ASP A 667 -37.38 -13.21 25.41
CA ASP A 667 -36.11 -12.57 25.10
C ASP A 667 -36.19 -11.74 23.82
N LEU A 668 -36.80 -12.31 22.77
CA LEU A 668 -36.97 -11.65 21.47
C LEU A 668 -37.76 -10.33 21.60
N VAL A 669 -38.80 -10.32 22.43
CA VAL A 669 -39.64 -9.13 22.73
C VAL A 669 -38.86 -8.01 23.42
N ARG A 670 -37.77 -8.35 24.09
CA ARG A 670 -36.93 -7.40 24.83
C ARG A 670 -35.77 -6.84 24.02
N LEU A 671 -35.54 -7.34 22.81
CA LEU A 671 -34.57 -6.76 21.88
C LEU A 671 -34.93 -5.33 21.52
N SER A 672 -33.92 -4.46 21.46
CA SER A 672 -34.11 -3.10 20.98
C SER A 672 -34.55 -3.08 19.51
N THR A 673 -35.28 -2.04 19.10
CA THR A 673 -35.64 -1.84 17.69
C THR A 673 -34.42 -1.68 16.78
N ALA A 674 -33.29 -1.20 17.32
CA ALA A 674 -32.01 -1.18 16.60
C ALA A 674 -31.47 -2.59 16.34
N ALA A 675 -31.61 -3.51 17.30
CA ALA A 675 -31.19 -4.90 17.15
C ALA A 675 -32.04 -5.63 16.09
N ILE A 676 -33.36 -5.40 16.06
CA ILE A 676 -34.27 -5.95 15.04
C ILE A 676 -33.88 -5.51 13.63
N ARG A 677 -33.47 -4.24 13.44
CA ARG A 677 -32.95 -3.74 12.16
C ARG A 677 -31.65 -4.42 11.71
N GLY A 678 -30.98 -5.16 12.59
CA GLY A 678 -29.76 -5.90 12.28
C GLY A 678 -30.00 -7.28 11.67
N PHE A 679 -31.24 -7.79 11.65
CA PHE A 679 -31.52 -9.16 11.22
C PHE A 679 -31.14 -9.37 9.74
N SER A 680 -30.55 -10.52 9.43
CA SER A 680 -30.34 -11.00 8.07
C SER A 680 -31.57 -11.74 7.53
N GLY A 681 -31.59 -12.02 6.23
CA GLY A 681 -32.67 -12.82 5.60
C GLY A 681 -32.77 -14.22 6.20
N ASP A 682 -31.66 -14.94 6.32
CA ASP A 682 -31.62 -16.27 6.93
C ASP A 682 -32.13 -16.27 8.38
N GLN A 683 -31.87 -15.21 9.14
CA GLN A 683 -32.35 -15.08 10.51
C GLN A 683 -33.86 -14.85 10.57
N ILE A 684 -34.41 -14.07 9.63
CA ILE A 684 -35.85 -13.85 9.49
C ILE A 684 -36.55 -15.14 9.07
N ASP A 685 -36.02 -15.85 8.07
CA ASP A 685 -36.54 -17.15 7.62
C ASP A 685 -36.51 -18.19 8.75
N GLY A 686 -35.48 -18.17 9.60
CA GLY A 686 -35.35 -19.03 10.77
C GLY A 686 -36.33 -18.74 11.93
N LEU A 687 -37.04 -17.61 11.94
CA LEU A 687 -37.98 -17.30 13.01
C LEU A 687 -39.19 -18.24 12.98
N THR A 688 -39.58 -18.74 14.14
CA THR A 688 -40.84 -19.48 14.27
C THR A 688 -42.04 -18.55 14.18
N THR A 689 -43.21 -19.06 13.81
CA THR A 689 -44.46 -18.29 13.79
C THR A 689 -44.83 -17.73 15.17
N ALA A 690 -44.51 -18.45 16.25
CA ALA A 690 -44.70 -17.96 17.62
C ALA A 690 -43.79 -16.76 17.94
N GLN A 691 -42.54 -16.77 17.47
CA GLN A 691 -41.62 -15.65 17.61
C GLN A 691 -42.08 -14.42 16.80
N VAL A 692 -42.54 -14.61 15.55
CA VAL A 692 -43.08 -13.54 14.72
C VAL A 692 -44.36 -12.94 15.32
N ALA A 693 -45.24 -13.77 15.90
CA ALA A 693 -46.42 -13.28 16.61
C ALA A 693 -46.07 -12.54 17.91
N ALA A 694 -44.95 -12.88 18.55
CA ALA A 694 -44.57 -12.33 19.84
C ALA A 694 -43.96 -10.92 19.78
N ILE A 695 -43.23 -10.55 18.71
CA ILE A 695 -42.55 -9.24 18.64
C ILE A 695 -43.52 -8.07 18.84
N THR A 696 -43.06 -6.98 19.44
CA THR A 696 -43.94 -5.84 19.72
C THR A 696 -44.27 -5.05 18.46
N THR A 697 -45.35 -4.27 18.49
CA THR A 697 -45.68 -3.33 17.39
C THR A 697 -44.57 -2.31 17.12
N ALA A 698 -43.82 -1.89 18.16
CA ALA A 698 -42.65 -1.02 17.99
C ALA A 698 -41.49 -1.72 17.26
N GLN A 699 -41.27 -3.01 17.50
CA GLN A 699 -40.30 -3.83 16.76
C GLN A 699 -40.77 -4.12 15.34
N THR A 700 -42.07 -4.34 15.12
CA THR A 700 -42.65 -4.50 13.77
C THR A 700 -42.53 -3.21 12.94
N ALA A 701 -42.72 -2.04 13.56
CA ALA A 701 -42.65 -0.75 12.87
C ALA A 701 -41.27 -0.44 12.26
N VAL A 702 -40.19 -1.08 12.73
CA VAL A 702 -38.83 -0.89 12.21
C VAL A 702 -38.40 -1.92 11.18
N LEU A 703 -39.25 -2.89 10.84
CA LEU A 703 -38.98 -3.84 9.76
C LEU A 703 -38.80 -3.11 8.44
N SER A 704 -37.76 -3.49 7.70
CA SER A 704 -37.51 -2.95 6.36
C SER A 704 -38.31 -3.71 5.29
N SER A 705 -38.39 -3.12 4.10
CA SER A 705 -38.95 -3.77 2.91
C SER A 705 -38.26 -5.10 2.58
N ALA A 706 -36.94 -5.16 2.77
CA ALA A 706 -36.16 -6.39 2.56
C ALA A 706 -36.52 -7.46 3.59
N MET A 707 -36.56 -7.11 4.89
CA MET A 707 -36.93 -8.06 5.95
C MET A 707 -38.33 -8.64 5.77
N LEU A 708 -39.31 -7.83 5.36
CA LEU A 708 -40.64 -8.35 5.07
C LEU A 708 -40.64 -9.31 3.88
N GLY A 709 -39.81 -9.05 2.86
CA GLY A 709 -39.67 -9.90 1.68
C GLY A 709 -39.07 -11.28 1.96
N GLU A 710 -38.40 -11.46 3.10
CA GLU A 710 -37.85 -12.74 3.55
C GLU A 710 -38.84 -13.54 4.42
N LEU A 711 -39.96 -12.94 4.84
CA LEU A 711 -40.99 -13.68 5.58
C LEU A 711 -41.72 -14.64 4.64
N SER A 712 -41.84 -15.89 5.10
CA SER A 712 -42.71 -16.90 4.50
C SER A 712 -44.19 -16.54 4.67
N SER A 713 -45.06 -17.20 3.89
CA SER A 713 -46.51 -16.99 3.98
C SER A 713 -47.09 -17.34 5.36
N SER A 714 -46.53 -18.34 6.06
CA SER A 714 -46.96 -18.73 7.40
C SER A 714 -46.52 -17.71 8.46
N GLN A 715 -45.31 -17.16 8.34
CA GLN A 715 -44.83 -16.08 9.21
C GLN A 715 -45.61 -14.78 8.99
N MET A 716 -45.92 -14.44 7.73
CA MET A 716 -46.81 -13.32 7.40
C MET A 716 -48.21 -13.48 8.01
N ALA A 717 -48.78 -14.68 7.95
CA ALA A 717 -50.07 -14.99 8.58
C ALA A 717 -50.01 -14.95 10.12
N ALA A 718 -48.83 -15.22 10.70
CA ALA A 718 -48.63 -15.20 12.16
C ALA A 718 -48.55 -13.79 12.75
N LEU A 719 -48.32 -12.75 11.92
CA LEU A 719 -48.40 -11.37 12.40
C LEU A 719 -49.81 -11.08 12.94
N THR A 720 -49.90 -10.45 14.09
CA THR A 720 -51.17 -9.93 14.60
C THR A 720 -51.64 -8.76 13.74
N THR A 721 -52.95 -8.49 13.78
CA THR A 721 -53.54 -7.33 13.10
C THR A 721 -52.95 -5.99 13.55
N ALA A 722 -52.55 -5.88 14.83
CA ALA A 722 -51.89 -4.70 15.37
C ALA A 722 -50.46 -4.53 14.83
N GLN A 723 -49.72 -5.63 14.68
CA GLN A 723 -48.38 -5.64 14.08
C GLN A 723 -48.44 -5.22 12.60
N VAL A 724 -49.37 -5.79 11.81
CA VAL A 724 -49.56 -5.40 10.40
C VAL A 724 -49.93 -3.92 10.27
N GLY A 725 -50.82 -3.41 11.13
CA GLY A 725 -51.15 -1.99 11.17
C GLY A 725 -49.97 -1.07 11.58
N ALA A 726 -48.98 -1.60 12.30
CA ALA A 726 -47.79 -0.85 12.71
C ALA A 726 -46.69 -0.77 11.63
N LEU A 727 -46.81 -1.50 10.52
CA LEU A 727 -45.81 -1.48 9.45
C LEU A 727 -45.69 -0.08 8.82
N SER A 728 -44.46 0.37 8.57
CA SER A 728 -44.28 1.65 7.87
C SER A 728 -44.67 1.54 6.40
N THR A 729 -45.15 2.64 5.81
CA THR A 729 -45.44 2.72 4.36
C THR A 729 -44.22 2.38 3.50
N LEU A 730 -43.00 2.70 3.97
CA LEU A 730 -41.77 2.34 3.28
C LEU A 730 -41.55 0.82 3.24
N ALA A 731 -41.84 0.12 4.35
CA ALA A 731 -41.74 -1.33 4.42
C ALA A 731 -42.78 -2.00 3.50
N MET A 732 -44.01 -1.48 3.49
CA MET A 732 -45.11 -1.98 2.64
C MET A 732 -44.80 -1.95 1.15
N LYS A 733 -43.98 -1.00 0.68
CA LYS A 733 -43.57 -0.89 -0.73
C LYS A 733 -42.80 -2.13 -1.23
N GLY A 734 -42.15 -2.86 -0.33
CA GLY A 734 -41.36 -4.05 -0.65
C GLY A 734 -42.11 -5.36 -0.68
N LEU A 735 -43.41 -5.39 -0.36
CA LEU A 735 -44.16 -6.63 -0.33
C LEU A 735 -44.27 -7.25 -1.74
N GLY A 736 -43.98 -8.56 -1.82
CA GLY A 736 -44.19 -9.36 -3.01
C GLY A 736 -45.55 -10.05 -3.03
N ALA A 737 -45.81 -10.82 -4.09
CA ALA A 737 -47.04 -11.60 -4.22
C ALA A 737 -47.16 -12.66 -3.12
N THR A 738 -46.05 -13.34 -2.77
CA THR A 738 -46.02 -14.39 -1.74
C THR A 738 -46.38 -13.86 -0.36
N GLN A 739 -45.76 -12.75 0.07
CA GLN A 739 -46.05 -12.16 1.37
C GLN A 739 -47.49 -11.68 1.46
N THR A 740 -47.98 -11.05 0.39
CA THR A 740 -49.34 -10.49 0.34
C THR A 740 -50.39 -11.60 0.33
N ALA A 741 -50.13 -12.73 -0.35
CA ALA A 741 -50.99 -13.92 -0.31
C ALA A 741 -51.01 -14.58 1.08
N GLY A 742 -49.95 -14.41 1.88
CA GLY A 742 -49.90 -14.84 3.28
C GLY A 742 -50.71 -13.98 4.24
N LEU A 743 -51.15 -12.77 3.83
CA LEU A 743 -52.00 -11.93 4.67
C LEU A 743 -53.43 -12.48 4.74
N THR A 744 -53.90 -12.66 5.97
CA THR A 744 -55.31 -12.90 6.25
C THR A 744 -56.16 -11.68 5.90
N THR A 745 -57.44 -11.90 5.62
CA THR A 745 -58.40 -10.83 5.36
C THR A 745 -58.51 -9.84 6.52
N ALA A 746 -58.41 -10.30 7.76
CA ALA A 746 -58.42 -9.46 8.96
C ALA A 746 -57.18 -8.55 9.07
N GLN A 747 -56.01 -9.03 8.67
CA GLN A 747 -54.78 -8.21 8.63
C GLN A 747 -54.85 -7.16 7.51
N LEU A 748 -55.33 -7.53 6.32
CA LEU A 748 -55.44 -6.62 5.19
C LEU A 748 -56.44 -5.48 5.44
N ALA A 749 -57.58 -5.80 6.07
CA ALA A 749 -58.58 -4.82 6.49
C ALA A 749 -58.06 -3.80 7.52
N LYS A 750 -56.93 -4.08 8.18
CA LYS A 750 -56.30 -3.20 9.18
C LYS A 750 -55.20 -2.31 8.62
N LEU A 751 -54.85 -2.46 7.33
CA LEU A 751 -53.95 -1.53 6.68
C LEU A 751 -54.56 -0.13 6.62
N SER A 752 -53.77 0.91 6.82
CA SER A 752 -54.20 2.27 6.56
C SER A 752 -54.33 2.51 5.05
N THR A 753 -55.10 3.54 4.69
CA THR A 753 -55.19 4.07 3.32
C THR A 753 -53.81 4.39 2.75
N ASP A 754 -52.92 4.98 3.55
CA ASP A 754 -51.53 5.25 3.16
C ASP A 754 -50.71 3.97 2.91
N GLN A 755 -50.90 2.91 3.70
CA GLN A 755 -50.22 1.63 3.49
C GLN A 755 -50.70 0.92 2.22
N ILE A 756 -51.99 1.01 1.87
CA ILE A 756 -52.55 0.47 0.62
C ILE A 756 -52.04 1.23 -0.59
N ARG A 757 -51.98 2.57 -0.51
CA ARG A 757 -51.52 3.44 -1.60
C ARG A 757 -50.09 3.15 -2.06
N VAL A 758 -49.23 2.68 -1.17
CA VAL A 758 -47.81 2.40 -1.45
C VAL A 758 -47.52 0.96 -1.87
N LEU A 759 -48.52 0.07 -1.86
CA LEU A 759 -48.33 -1.32 -2.30
C LEU A 759 -47.88 -1.40 -3.76
N GLY A 760 -46.84 -2.17 -4.03
CA GLY A 760 -46.38 -2.41 -5.39
C GLY A 760 -47.37 -3.27 -6.19
N SER A 761 -47.26 -3.23 -7.51
CA SER A 761 -48.09 -4.06 -8.41
C SER A 761 -47.98 -5.55 -8.13
N SER A 762 -46.79 -6.05 -7.77
CA SER A 762 -46.59 -7.46 -7.41
C SER A 762 -47.37 -7.86 -6.15
N ALA A 763 -47.42 -6.99 -5.13
CA ALA A 763 -48.24 -7.22 -3.94
C ALA A 763 -49.73 -7.31 -4.32
N ILE A 764 -50.22 -6.34 -5.07
CA ILE A 764 -51.64 -6.27 -5.49
C ILE A 764 -52.03 -7.48 -6.34
N SER A 765 -51.17 -7.93 -7.25
CA SER A 765 -51.43 -9.15 -8.05
C SER A 765 -51.50 -10.43 -7.20
N GLY A 766 -50.86 -10.45 -6.03
CA GLY A 766 -50.89 -11.58 -5.10
C GLY A 766 -52.15 -11.69 -4.24
N LEU A 767 -53.04 -10.69 -4.27
CA LEU A 767 -54.27 -10.69 -3.48
C LEU A 767 -55.26 -11.76 -3.99
N GLY A 768 -55.82 -12.58 -3.11
CA GLY A 768 -56.97 -13.42 -3.47
C GLY A 768 -58.25 -12.59 -3.65
N THR A 769 -59.30 -13.17 -4.22
CA THR A 769 -60.61 -12.50 -4.32
C THR A 769 -61.20 -12.17 -2.93
N ALA A 770 -61.01 -13.05 -1.94
CA ALA A 770 -61.39 -12.79 -0.56
C ALA A 770 -60.63 -11.61 0.06
N ASN A 771 -59.39 -11.37 -0.35
CA ASN A 771 -58.60 -10.21 0.06
C ASN A 771 -59.14 -8.92 -0.58
N ILE A 772 -59.53 -8.97 -1.85
CA ILE A 772 -60.15 -7.83 -2.56
C ILE A 772 -61.51 -7.45 -1.95
N VAL A 773 -62.28 -8.43 -1.47
CA VAL A 773 -63.53 -8.17 -0.73
C VAL A 773 -63.26 -7.62 0.68
N ALA A 774 -62.10 -7.96 1.28
CA ALA A 774 -61.79 -7.59 2.65
C ALA A 774 -61.23 -6.17 2.82
N ILE A 775 -60.76 -5.53 1.73
CA ILE A 775 -60.37 -4.12 1.81
C ILE A 775 -61.62 -3.26 1.97
N SER A 776 -61.53 -2.20 2.77
CA SER A 776 -62.60 -1.24 2.93
C SER A 776 -62.72 -0.33 1.70
N THR A 777 -63.91 0.23 1.54
CA THR A 777 -64.21 1.25 0.53
C THR A 777 -63.26 2.46 0.55
N ALA A 778 -62.75 2.84 1.72
CA ALA A 778 -61.74 3.91 1.83
C ALA A 778 -60.37 3.46 1.30
N GLN A 779 -59.96 2.21 1.56
CA GLN A 779 -58.72 1.64 1.02
C GLN A 779 -58.79 1.44 -0.49
N ALA A 780 -59.93 0.97 -1.01
CA ALA A 780 -60.14 0.83 -2.46
C ALA A 780 -60.00 2.17 -3.19
N ALA A 781 -60.51 3.27 -2.61
CA ALA A 781 -60.42 4.61 -3.19
C ALA A 781 -58.98 5.10 -3.43
N GLU A 782 -58.01 4.59 -2.66
CA GLU A 782 -56.60 4.97 -2.76
C GLU A 782 -55.81 4.17 -3.80
N LEU A 783 -56.43 3.16 -4.44
CA LEU A 783 -55.77 2.37 -5.47
C LEU A 783 -55.43 3.25 -6.68
N SER A 784 -54.17 3.17 -7.12
CA SER A 784 -53.69 3.86 -8.32
C SER A 784 -54.02 3.10 -9.60
N SER A 785 -53.85 3.77 -10.75
CA SER A 785 -54.02 3.15 -12.08
C SER A 785 -53.12 1.94 -12.29
N THR A 786 -51.87 1.99 -11.82
CA THR A 786 -50.92 0.88 -11.94
C THR A 786 -51.30 -0.30 -11.04
N GLN A 787 -51.86 -0.05 -9.87
CA GLN A 787 -52.33 -1.10 -8.96
C GLN A 787 -53.61 -1.76 -9.46
N VAL A 788 -54.60 -0.97 -9.92
CA VAL A 788 -55.83 -1.51 -10.52
C VAL A 788 -55.53 -2.29 -11.81
N GLY A 789 -54.61 -1.79 -12.64
CA GLY A 789 -54.26 -2.42 -13.92
C GLY A 789 -53.59 -3.79 -13.83
N VAL A 790 -53.09 -4.19 -12.66
CA VAL A 790 -52.54 -5.55 -12.45
C VAL A 790 -53.50 -6.52 -11.79
N LEU A 791 -54.71 -6.07 -11.42
CA LEU A 791 -55.77 -6.97 -10.96
C LEU A 791 -56.23 -7.85 -12.11
N SER A 792 -56.43 -9.14 -11.89
CA SER A 792 -57.13 -10.01 -12.84
C SER A 792 -58.59 -9.60 -12.99
N SER A 793 -59.22 -10.03 -14.10
CA SER A 793 -60.65 -9.83 -14.33
C SER A 793 -61.51 -10.43 -13.19
N THR A 794 -61.11 -11.55 -12.61
CA THR A 794 -61.78 -12.16 -11.45
C THR A 794 -61.65 -11.31 -10.18
N GLN A 795 -60.48 -10.70 -9.93
CA GLN A 795 -60.29 -9.79 -8.79
C GLN A 795 -61.12 -8.51 -8.96
N VAL A 796 -61.15 -7.92 -10.16
CA VAL A 796 -61.99 -6.74 -10.45
C VAL A 796 -63.47 -7.07 -10.33
N ALA A 797 -63.90 -8.24 -10.82
CA ALA A 797 -65.28 -8.71 -10.67
C ALA A 797 -65.67 -8.94 -9.20
N ALA A 798 -64.72 -9.40 -8.37
CA ALA A 798 -64.94 -9.62 -6.93
C ALA A 798 -65.02 -8.32 -6.11
N MET A 799 -64.58 -7.16 -6.66
CA MET A 799 -64.71 -5.88 -5.97
C MET A 799 -66.18 -5.57 -5.68
N GLU A 800 -66.48 -5.20 -4.45
CA GLU A 800 -67.83 -4.75 -4.11
C GLU A 800 -68.19 -3.51 -4.93
N THR A 801 -69.45 -3.39 -5.32
CA THR A 801 -69.91 -2.25 -6.12
C THR A 801 -69.60 -0.91 -5.42
N ALA A 802 -69.69 -0.86 -4.08
CA ALA A 802 -69.36 0.31 -3.27
C ALA A 802 -67.87 0.72 -3.39
N ASP A 803 -66.97 -0.24 -3.55
CA ASP A 803 -65.53 -0.01 -3.68
C ASP A 803 -65.17 0.43 -5.09
N LEU A 804 -65.74 -0.24 -6.10
CA LEU A 804 -65.50 0.08 -7.51
C LEU A 804 -65.90 1.54 -7.85
N VAL A 805 -67.02 2.02 -7.31
CA VAL A 805 -67.49 3.40 -7.57
C VAL A 805 -66.68 4.48 -6.82
N ARG A 806 -65.82 4.06 -5.88
CA ARG A 806 -64.90 4.95 -5.15
C ARG A 806 -63.52 5.00 -5.76
N LEU A 807 -63.20 4.14 -6.73
CA LEU A 807 -61.98 4.27 -7.51
C LEU A 807 -61.88 5.65 -8.15
N GLY A 808 -60.76 6.33 -7.92
CA GLY A 808 -60.47 7.59 -8.59
C GLY A 808 -60.45 7.44 -10.11
N THR A 809 -60.71 8.53 -10.84
CA THR A 809 -60.71 8.51 -12.31
C THR A 809 -59.36 8.10 -12.91
N SER A 810 -58.25 8.44 -12.26
CA SER A 810 -56.93 7.93 -12.64
C SER A 810 -56.88 6.40 -12.53
N ALA A 811 -57.37 5.83 -11.41
CA ALA A 811 -57.42 4.39 -11.19
C ALA A 811 -58.25 3.66 -12.26
N MET A 812 -59.40 4.23 -12.60
CA MET A 812 -60.28 3.73 -13.68
C MET A 812 -59.58 3.65 -15.04
N ARG A 813 -58.66 4.59 -15.36
CA ARG A 813 -57.86 4.53 -16.59
C ARG A 813 -56.84 3.38 -16.61
N GLY A 814 -56.55 2.80 -15.44
CA GLY A 814 -55.69 1.63 -15.32
C GLY A 814 -56.36 0.33 -15.74
N LEU A 815 -57.69 0.28 -15.81
CA LEU A 815 -58.41 -0.91 -16.27
C LEU A 815 -58.11 -1.18 -17.75
N GLY A 816 -57.78 -2.42 -18.07
CA GLY A 816 -57.66 -2.96 -19.41
C GLY A 816 -58.93 -3.65 -19.89
N VAL A 817 -58.87 -4.17 -21.13
CA VAL A 817 -60.02 -4.76 -21.83
C VAL A 817 -60.62 -5.94 -21.06
N ASP A 818 -59.78 -6.86 -20.59
CA ASP A 818 -60.24 -8.08 -19.89
C ASP A 818 -60.86 -7.77 -18.52
N GLN A 819 -60.31 -6.79 -17.80
CA GLN A 819 -60.84 -6.36 -16.49
C GLN A 819 -62.21 -5.68 -16.65
N VAL A 820 -62.36 -4.83 -17.67
CA VAL A 820 -63.65 -4.19 -17.98
C VAL A 820 -64.67 -5.21 -18.47
N ALA A 821 -64.26 -6.17 -19.30
CA ALA A 821 -65.11 -7.28 -19.73
C ALA A 821 -65.60 -8.12 -18.54
N GLY A 822 -64.77 -8.30 -17.51
CA GLY A 822 -65.11 -9.00 -16.28
C GLY A 822 -66.11 -8.30 -15.36
N LEU A 823 -66.41 -7.01 -15.58
CA LEU A 823 -67.37 -6.28 -14.74
C LEU A 823 -68.78 -6.87 -14.87
N THR A 824 -69.50 -6.98 -13.77
CA THR A 824 -70.93 -7.30 -13.83
C THR A 824 -71.74 -6.11 -14.37
N THR A 825 -72.92 -6.37 -14.92
CA THR A 825 -73.83 -5.30 -15.36
C THR A 825 -74.21 -4.36 -14.22
N ALA A 826 -74.33 -4.86 -12.98
CA ALA A 826 -74.55 -4.06 -11.79
C ALA A 826 -73.36 -3.13 -11.47
N GLN A 827 -72.13 -3.62 -11.58
CA GLN A 827 -70.92 -2.82 -11.41
C GLN A 827 -70.81 -1.72 -12.49
N VAL A 828 -71.10 -2.03 -13.76
CA VAL A 828 -71.10 -1.04 -14.86
C VAL A 828 -72.20 0.02 -14.66
N ALA A 829 -73.41 -0.39 -14.29
CA ALA A 829 -74.52 0.52 -14.01
C ALA A 829 -74.25 1.45 -12.82
N ALA A 830 -73.46 1.00 -11.85
CA ALA A 830 -73.12 1.78 -10.66
C ALA A 830 -72.02 2.81 -10.86
N LEU A 831 -71.21 2.71 -11.94
CA LEU A 831 -70.14 3.67 -12.21
C LEU A 831 -70.63 5.12 -12.14
N THR A 832 -69.82 6.03 -11.63
CA THR A 832 -70.20 7.45 -11.70
C THR A 832 -70.04 7.97 -13.12
N THR A 833 -70.76 9.03 -13.48
CA THR A 833 -70.59 9.69 -14.79
C THR A 833 -69.16 10.19 -14.99
N THR A 834 -68.49 10.58 -13.91
CA THR A 834 -67.07 10.98 -13.90
C THR A 834 -66.12 9.81 -14.14
N GLN A 835 -66.47 8.60 -13.71
CA GLN A 835 -65.69 7.39 -14.03
C GLN A 835 -65.96 6.91 -15.48
N ALA A 836 -67.20 7.02 -15.96
CA ALA A 836 -67.54 6.71 -17.35
C ALA A 836 -66.79 7.65 -18.33
N SER A 837 -66.68 8.95 -18.01
CA SER A 837 -66.03 9.93 -18.90
C SER A 837 -64.54 9.70 -19.13
N VAL A 838 -63.88 8.92 -18.27
CA VAL A 838 -62.46 8.59 -18.41
C VAL A 838 -62.19 7.27 -19.12
N MET A 839 -63.23 6.52 -19.49
CA MET A 839 -63.10 5.31 -20.31
C MET A 839 -62.56 5.67 -21.70
N SER A 840 -61.51 4.98 -22.12
CA SER A 840 -60.95 5.08 -23.47
C SER A 840 -61.72 4.22 -24.47
N ASP A 841 -61.48 4.48 -25.75
CA ASP A 841 -61.88 3.63 -26.88
C ASP A 841 -61.48 2.17 -26.68
N ILE A 842 -60.31 1.91 -26.10
CA ILE A 842 -59.83 0.56 -25.79
C ILE A 842 -60.63 -0.07 -24.64
N THR A 843 -60.88 0.65 -23.55
CA THR A 843 -61.64 0.06 -22.42
C THR A 843 -63.11 -0.17 -22.76
N LEU A 844 -63.72 0.72 -23.55
CA LEU A 844 -65.09 0.55 -24.05
C LEU A 844 -65.21 -0.67 -24.96
N SER A 845 -64.16 -1.02 -25.70
CA SER A 845 -64.16 -2.20 -26.57
C SER A 845 -64.25 -3.53 -25.79
N GLY A 846 -63.95 -3.52 -24.49
CA GLY A 846 -64.13 -4.67 -23.60
C GLY A 846 -65.55 -4.85 -23.09
N LEU A 847 -66.42 -3.85 -23.19
CA LEU A 847 -67.81 -3.98 -22.74
C LEU A 847 -68.60 -4.87 -23.71
N SER A 848 -69.30 -5.85 -23.16
CA SER A 848 -70.34 -6.60 -23.86
C SER A 848 -71.57 -5.72 -24.14
N SER A 849 -72.43 -6.17 -25.06
CA SER A 849 -73.69 -5.50 -25.36
C SER A 849 -74.58 -5.32 -24.12
N ALA A 850 -74.61 -6.31 -23.22
CA ALA A 850 -75.37 -6.23 -21.98
C ALA A 850 -74.81 -5.19 -20.99
N GLN A 851 -73.49 -5.08 -20.89
CA GLN A 851 -72.84 -4.05 -20.06
C GLN A 851 -73.02 -2.66 -20.65
N MET A 852 -72.93 -2.50 -21.99
CA MET A 852 -73.25 -1.24 -22.68
C MET A 852 -74.69 -0.79 -22.42
N GLY A 853 -75.65 -1.71 -22.49
CA GLY A 853 -77.06 -1.42 -22.19
C GLY A 853 -77.33 -1.16 -20.70
N ALA A 854 -76.51 -1.71 -19.80
CA ALA A 854 -76.60 -1.47 -18.37
C ALA A 854 -76.09 -0.07 -17.96
N MET A 855 -75.32 0.61 -18.81
CA MET A 855 -74.92 1.98 -18.53
C MET A 855 -76.15 2.89 -18.41
N THR A 856 -76.13 3.85 -17.50
CA THR A 856 -77.18 4.87 -17.44
C THR A 856 -77.05 5.83 -18.63
N THR A 857 -78.14 6.51 -18.98
CA THR A 857 -78.13 7.56 -20.02
C THR A 857 -77.10 8.65 -19.71
N ALA A 858 -76.96 9.02 -18.43
CA ALA A 858 -75.97 10.00 -17.97
C ALA A 858 -74.51 9.51 -18.10
N GLN A 859 -74.24 8.22 -17.86
CA GLN A 859 -72.91 7.66 -18.07
C GLN A 859 -72.54 7.62 -19.56
N VAL A 860 -73.47 7.21 -20.43
CA VAL A 860 -73.25 7.20 -21.88
C VAL A 860 -73.05 8.62 -22.41
N ALA A 861 -73.85 9.59 -21.94
CA ALA A 861 -73.68 11.00 -22.28
C ALA A 861 -72.36 11.59 -21.76
N ALA A 862 -71.78 11.03 -20.70
CA ALA A 862 -70.48 11.46 -20.18
C ALA A 862 -69.28 10.91 -20.98
N LEU A 863 -69.48 9.94 -21.88
CA LEU A 863 -68.41 9.38 -22.71
C LEU A 863 -67.81 10.42 -23.65
N SER A 864 -66.49 10.44 -23.78
CA SER A 864 -65.84 11.38 -24.71
C SER A 864 -66.14 11.01 -26.18
N THR A 865 -66.18 12.01 -27.05
CA THR A 865 -66.30 11.82 -28.51
C THR A 865 -65.16 10.96 -29.08
N ARG A 866 -63.97 11.00 -28.47
CA ARG A 866 -62.85 10.13 -28.84
C ARG A 866 -63.15 8.67 -28.51
N SER A 867 -63.76 8.39 -27.36
CA SER A 867 -64.04 7.02 -26.92
C SER A 867 -65.16 6.39 -27.76
N LEU A 868 -66.15 7.18 -28.16
CA LEU A 868 -67.28 6.74 -29.00
C LEU A 868 -66.86 6.37 -30.43
N ARG A 869 -65.76 6.93 -30.96
CA ARG A 869 -65.20 6.55 -32.28
C ARG A 869 -64.83 5.07 -32.37
N GLY A 870 -64.43 4.48 -31.24
CA GLY A 870 -63.98 3.10 -31.14
C GLY A 870 -65.11 2.08 -30.95
N LEU A 871 -66.38 2.51 -30.87
CA LEU A 871 -67.50 1.60 -30.68
C LEU A 871 -67.63 0.64 -31.87
N THR A 872 -67.81 -0.64 -31.54
CA THR A 872 -68.14 -1.67 -32.53
C THR A 872 -69.64 -1.73 -32.80
N ALA A 873 -70.04 -2.38 -33.90
CA ALA A 873 -71.45 -2.64 -34.19
C ALA A 873 -72.15 -3.37 -33.02
N THR A 874 -71.48 -4.33 -32.39
CA THR A 874 -72.02 -5.09 -31.25
C THR A 874 -72.24 -4.24 -30.00
N GLN A 875 -71.33 -3.33 -29.68
CA GLN A 875 -71.50 -2.41 -28.54
C GLN A 875 -72.59 -1.38 -28.81
N THR A 876 -72.65 -0.87 -30.03
CA THR A 876 -73.66 0.11 -30.45
C THR A 876 -75.05 -0.50 -30.45
N ALA A 877 -75.18 -1.78 -30.82
CA ALA A 877 -76.43 -2.55 -30.69
C ALA A 877 -76.88 -2.74 -29.24
N GLY A 878 -75.95 -2.69 -28.29
CA GLY A 878 -76.24 -2.72 -26.85
C GLY A 878 -76.81 -1.42 -26.31
N LEU A 879 -76.69 -0.30 -27.03
CA LEU A 879 -77.26 0.99 -26.60
C LEU A 879 -78.78 0.98 -26.70
N THR A 880 -79.42 1.31 -25.59
CA THR A 880 -80.85 1.58 -25.53
C THR A 880 -81.21 2.85 -26.31
N THR A 881 -82.46 2.94 -26.73
CA THR A 881 -82.99 4.14 -27.42
C THR A 881 -82.86 5.40 -26.57
N ALA A 882 -83.00 5.30 -25.24
CA ALA A 882 -82.83 6.43 -24.33
C ALA A 882 -81.36 6.88 -24.22
N GLN A 883 -80.40 5.95 -24.23
CA GLN A 883 -78.98 6.29 -24.25
C GLN A 883 -78.59 6.94 -25.59
N MET A 884 -79.11 6.43 -26.70
CA MET A 884 -78.90 7.00 -28.04
C MET A 884 -79.46 8.42 -28.17
N ALA A 885 -80.69 8.65 -27.71
CA ALA A 885 -81.30 9.98 -27.68
C ALA A 885 -80.52 10.95 -26.76
N GLY A 886 -79.92 10.45 -25.68
CA GLY A 886 -79.16 11.23 -24.71
C GLY A 886 -77.76 11.68 -25.15
N LEU A 887 -77.27 11.22 -26.32
CA LEU A 887 -75.98 11.67 -26.85
C LEU A 887 -76.05 13.15 -27.30
N SER A 888 -74.95 13.88 -27.22
CA SER A 888 -74.86 15.19 -27.87
C SER A 888 -74.70 15.03 -29.39
N THR A 889 -74.96 16.11 -30.13
CA THR A 889 -74.70 16.19 -31.58
C THR A 889 -73.24 15.89 -31.92
N ASP A 890 -72.28 16.36 -31.12
CA ASP A 890 -70.86 16.08 -31.31
C ASP A 890 -70.52 14.60 -31.06
N GLN A 891 -71.15 13.98 -30.08
CA GLN A 891 -71.01 12.54 -29.80
C GLN A 891 -71.60 11.70 -30.92
N ILE A 892 -72.77 12.06 -31.44
CA ILE A 892 -73.37 11.42 -32.61
C ILE A 892 -72.43 11.56 -33.80
N ARG A 893 -71.91 12.76 -34.12
CA ARG A 893 -70.94 12.97 -35.21
C ARG A 893 -69.66 12.14 -35.05
N SER A 894 -69.29 11.82 -33.81
CA SER A 894 -68.08 11.05 -33.51
C SER A 894 -68.22 9.54 -33.69
N LEU A 895 -69.45 9.00 -33.83
CA LEU A 895 -69.65 7.57 -34.09
C LEU A 895 -69.02 7.17 -35.43
N GLY A 896 -68.19 6.12 -35.43
CA GLY A 896 -67.59 5.58 -36.65
C GLY A 896 -68.63 4.92 -37.56
N GLY A 897 -68.35 4.83 -38.87
CA GLY A 897 -69.28 4.22 -39.84
C GLY A 897 -69.64 2.76 -39.51
N SER A 898 -68.72 2.00 -38.92
CA SER A 898 -68.95 0.63 -38.45
C SER A 898 -69.83 0.53 -37.20
N ALA A 899 -69.91 1.58 -36.37
CA ALA A 899 -70.85 1.63 -35.24
C ALA A 899 -72.29 1.78 -35.75
N MET A 900 -72.48 2.57 -36.81
CA MET A 900 -73.80 2.90 -37.37
C MET A 900 -74.57 1.66 -37.86
N SER A 901 -73.88 0.64 -38.38
CA SER A 901 -74.52 -0.59 -38.84
C SER A 901 -75.13 -1.43 -37.70
N GLY A 902 -74.62 -1.25 -36.47
CA GLY A 902 -75.13 -1.87 -35.26
C GLY A 902 -76.38 -1.21 -34.69
N LEU A 903 -76.79 -0.05 -35.20
CA LEU A 903 -77.97 0.65 -34.70
C LEU A 903 -79.25 -0.09 -35.07
N ALA A 904 -80.10 -0.37 -34.08
CA ALA A 904 -81.47 -0.78 -34.35
C ALA A 904 -82.24 0.39 -35.00
N THR A 905 -83.26 0.06 -35.80
CA THR A 905 -84.14 1.08 -36.43
C THR A 905 -84.80 1.99 -35.39
N ALA A 906 -85.17 1.44 -34.22
CA ALA A 906 -85.70 2.22 -33.11
C ALA A 906 -84.69 3.25 -32.54
N SER A 907 -83.38 2.97 -32.62
CA SER A 907 -82.34 3.91 -32.21
C SER A 907 -82.14 5.04 -33.22
N ILE A 908 -82.42 4.79 -34.49
CA ILE A 908 -82.44 5.84 -35.53
C ILE A 908 -83.64 6.77 -35.32
N VAL A 909 -84.82 6.21 -35.04
CA VAL A 909 -86.03 6.98 -34.70
C VAL A 909 -85.85 7.77 -33.40
N ALA A 910 -85.06 7.25 -32.46
CA ALA A 910 -84.79 7.94 -31.20
C ALA A 910 -83.81 9.12 -31.33
N LEU A 911 -83.16 9.30 -32.49
CA LEU A 911 -82.37 10.50 -32.73
C LEU A 911 -83.29 11.72 -32.73
N THR A 912 -82.86 12.77 -32.06
CA THR A 912 -83.45 14.09 -32.27
C THR A 912 -83.10 14.58 -33.66
N THR A 913 -83.97 15.42 -34.22
CA THR A 913 -83.75 16.05 -35.52
C THR A 913 -82.43 16.83 -35.62
N ALA A 914 -81.94 17.37 -34.50
CA ALA A 914 -80.62 18.00 -34.44
C ALA A 914 -79.49 16.96 -34.56
N GLN A 915 -79.56 15.85 -33.83
CA GLN A 915 -78.56 14.77 -33.92
C GLN A 915 -78.54 14.13 -35.32
N ALA A 916 -79.71 13.88 -35.91
CA ALA A 916 -79.81 13.32 -37.24
C ALA A 916 -79.22 14.26 -38.31
N GLY A 917 -79.43 15.57 -38.19
CA GLY A 917 -78.86 16.56 -39.12
C GLY A 917 -77.33 16.64 -39.12
N GLU A 918 -76.70 16.21 -38.02
CA GLU A 918 -75.24 16.24 -37.86
C GLU A 918 -74.55 14.93 -38.34
N LEU A 919 -75.31 13.98 -38.88
CA LEU A 919 -74.77 12.77 -39.49
C LEU A 919 -73.88 13.12 -40.69
N SER A 920 -72.67 12.56 -40.70
CA SER A 920 -71.72 12.72 -41.81
C SER A 920 -71.95 11.69 -42.91
N SER A 921 -71.33 11.91 -44.07
CA SER A 921 -71.39 10.95 -45.20
C SER A 921 -70.87 9.56 -44.84
N ILE A 922 -69.86 9.45 -43.98
CA ILE A 922 -69.32 8.17 -43.52
C ILE A 922 -70.36 7.43 -42.66
N GLN A 923 -71.10 8.17 -41.85
CA GLN A 923 -72.09 7.59 -40.95
C GLN A 923 -73.33 7.15 -41.69
N ILE A 924 -73.80 7.97 -42.64
CA ILE A 924 -74.88 7.61 -43.57
C ILE A 924 -74.53 6.37 -44.39
N ALA A 925 -73.29 6.28 -44.90
CA ALA A 925 -72.82 5.10 -45.62
C ALA A 925 -72.77 3.83 -44.75
N GLY A 926 -72.61 3.99 -43.43
CA GLY A 926 -72.65 2.90 -42.45
C GLY A 926 -74.05 2.42 -42.08
N LEU A 927 -75.11 3.16 -42.45
CA LEU A 927 -76.50 2.75 -42.23
C LEU A 927 -76.96 1.79 -43.32
N GLY A 928 -77.68 0.74 -42.94
CA GLY A 928 -78.38 -0.13 -43.88
C GLY A 928 -79.72 0.46 -44.33
N SER A 929 -80.34 -0.20 -45.32
CA SER A 929 -81.60 0.23 -45.93
C SER A 929 -82.75 0.35 -44.93
N ALA A 930 -82.85 -0.56 -43.95
CA ALA A 930 -83.86 -0.51 -42.91
C ALA A 930 -83.66 0.66 -41.94
N GLN A 931 -82.40 1.01 -41.61
CA GLN A 931 -82.10 2.17 -40.79
C GLN A 931 -82.44 3.48 -41.52
N ILE A 932 -82.12 3.58 -42.81
CA ILE A 932 -82.50 4.73 -43.65
C ILE A 932 -84.02 4.86 -43.76
N ALA A 933 -84.73 3.76 -43.99
CA ALA A 933 -86.19 3.74 -44.03
C ALA A 933 -86.83 4.21 -42.71
N ALA A 934 -86.18 3.92 -41.59
CA ALA A 934 -86.63 4.31 -40.26
C ALA A 934 -86.36 5.80 -39.92
N MET A 935 -85.52 6.50 -40.68
CA MET A 935 -85.30 7.93 -40.46
C MET A 935 -86.60 8.71 -40.67
N GLU A 936 -86.96 9.57 -39.72
CA GLU A 936 -88.13 10.42 -39.91
C GLU A 936 -87.88 11.40 -41.07
N THR A 937 -88.95 11.80 -41.77
CA THR A 937 -88.83 12.72 -42.89
C THR A 937 -88.27 14.08 -42.45
N ALA A 938 -88.60 14.53 -41.23
CA ALA A 938 -88.05 15.76 -40.65
C ALA A 938 -86.53 15.69 -40.45
N ASP A 939 -86.02 14.52 -40.07
CA ASP A 939 -84.60 14.26 -39.84
C ASP A 939 -83.83 14.16 -41.16
N LEU A 940 -84.40 13.46 -42.13
CA LEU A 940 -83.82 13.32 -43.46
C LEU A 940 -83.66 14.68 -44.17
N VAL A 941 -84.64 15.58 -44.01
CA VAL A 941 -84.59 16.95 -44.57
C VAL A 941 -83.55 17.83 -43.88
N ARG A 942 -83.12 17.48 -42.68
CA ARG A 942 -82.10 18.22 -41.92
C ARG A 942 -80.68 17.74 -42.21
N LEU A 943 -80.50 16.65 -42.95
CA LEU A 943 -79.19 16.21 -43.41
C LEU A 943 -78.51 17.28 -44.25
N ASP A 944 -77.26 17.58 -43.90
CA ASP A 944 -76.41 18.40 -44.74
C ASP A 944 -76.19 17.75 -46.11
N THR A 945 -76.10 18.57 -47.16
CA THR A 945 -75.89 18.09 -48.54
C THR A 945 -74.60 17.28 -48.71
N SER A 946 -73.59 17.51 -47.87
CA SER A 946 -72.38 16.69 -47.85
C SER A 946 -72.62 15.28 -47.30
N ALA A 947 -73.54 15.11 -46.35
CA ALA A 947 -73.91 13.82 -45.78
C ALA A 947 -74.61 12.92 -46.81
N LEU A 948 -75.40 13.53 -47.69
CA LEU A 948 -76.09 12.83 -48.78
C LEU A 948 -75.14 12.14 -49.76
N ARG A 949 -73.86 12.55 -49.82
CA ARG A 949 -72.84 11.86 -50.60
C ARG A 949 -72.51 10.46 -50.05
N GLY A 950 -72.90 10.18 -48.81
CA GLY A 950 -72.81 8.86 -48.19
C GLY A 950 -73.87 7.86 -48.66
N PHE A 951 -74.91 8.30 -49.38
CA PHE A 951 -75.93 7.41 -49.91
C PHE A 951 -75.37 6.55 -51.05
N GLY A 952 -75.32 5.24 -50.83
CA GLY A 952 -75.11 4.23 -51.86
C GLY A 952 -76.42 3.69 -52.43
N ALA A 953 -76.31 2.64 -53.23
CA ALA A 953 -77.46 1.98 -53.86
C ALA A 953 -78.47 1.46 -52.83
N ASP A 954 -77.98 0.81 -51.77
CA ASP A 954 -78.82 0.21 -50.73
C ASP A 954 -79.52 1.27 -49.85
N GLN A 955 -78.82 2.36 -49.52
CA GLN A 955 -79.40 3.45 -48.73
C GLN A 955 -80.51 4.14 -49.52
N VAL A 956 -80.33 4.40 -50.82
CA VAL A 956 -81.39 5.01 -51.64
C VAL A 956 -82.53 4.05 -51.91
N ALA A 957 -82.26 2.75 -52.10
CA ALA A 957 -83.32 1.75 -52.19
C ALA A 957 -84.15 1.68 -50.89
N GLY A 958 -83.54 1.98 -49.74
CA GLY A 958 -84.22 2.09 -48.44
C GLY A 958 -85.11 3.32 -48.27
N LEU A 959 -85.00 4.35 -49.11
CA LEU A 959 -85.83 5.56 -48.99
C LEU A 959 -87.30 5.26 -49.30
N THR A 960 -88.20 5.57 -48.38
CA THR A 960 -89.63 5.50 -48.65
C THR A 960 -90.05 6.58 -49.65
N THR A 961 -91.19 6.39 -50.30
CA THR A 961 -91.75 7.40 -51.22
C THR A 961 -92.04 8.73 -50.51
N ALA A 962 -92.45 8.70 -49.24
CA ALA A 962 -92.64 9.89 -48.42
C ALA A 962 -91.30 10.63 -48.14
N GLN A 963 -90.24 9.88 -47.83
CA GLN A 963 -88.90 10.44 -47.67
C GLN A 963 -88.37 11.05 -48.97
N MET A 964 -88.56 10.37 -50.11
CA MET A 964 -88.19 10.89 -51.44
C MET A 964 -88.94 12.16 -51.82
N ALA A 965 -90.21 12.27 -51.44
CA ALA A 965 -91.00 13.49 -51.64
C ALA A 965 -90.57 14.63 -50.70
N ALA A 966 -90.09 14.30 -49.51
CA ALA A 966 -89.77 15.27 -48.45
C ALA A 966 -88.42 15.97 -48.65
N ILE A 967 -87.40 15.30 -49.19
CA ILE A 967 -86.07 15.93 -49.38
C ILE A 967 -86.16 17.19 -50.23
N THR A 968 -85.33 18.19 -49.93
CA THR A 968 -85.36 19.45 -50.70
C THR A 968 -84.75 19.29 -52.09
N THR A 969 -85.02 20.24 -52.98
CA THR A 969 -84.42 20.27 -54.32
C THR A 969 -82.89 20.33 -54.28
N THR A 970 -82.31 21.04 -53.30
CA THR A 970 -80.87 21.09 -53.07
C THR A 970 -80.31 19.75 -52.62
N GLN A 971 -81.03 19.04 -51.75
CA GLN A 971 -80.67 17.69 -51.32
C GLN A 971 -80.81 16.67 -52.47
N THR A 972 -81.87 16.75 -53.27
CA THR A 972 -82.03 15.94 -54.48
C THR A 972 -80.87 16.15 -55.46
N ALA A 973 -80.41 17.38 -55.66
CA ALA A 973 -79.25 17.67 -56.51
C ALA A 973 -77.93 17.13 -55.94
N ALA A 974 -77.84 16.97 -54.60
CA ALA A 974 -76.68 16.43 -53.93
C ALA A 974 -76.61 14.89 -53.95
N LEU A 975 -77.74 14.19 -54.21
CA LEU A 975 -77.75 12.76 -54.53
C LEU A 975 -77.01 12.58 -55.86
N GLY A 976 -75.79 12.04 -55.81
CA GLY A 976 -74.92 11.93 -56.99
C GLY A 976 -75.57 11.19 -58.16
N SER A 977 -75.09 11.43 -59.38
CA SER A 977 -75.66 10.88 -60.62
C SER A 977 -75.65 9.35 -60.71
N THR A 978 -74.80 8.67 -59.93
CA THR A 978 -74.72 7.21 -59.87
C THR A 978 -75.84 6.56 -59.06
N VAL A 979 -76.56 7.32 -58.22
CA VAL A 979 -77.51 6.75 -57.26
C VAL A 979 -78.96 6.82 -57.76
N LEU A 980 -79.27 7.74 -58.68
CA LEU A 980 -80.60 7.88 -59.28
C LEU A 980 -81.02 6.67 -60.14
N GLY A 981 -80.05 5.97 -60.74
CA GLY A 981 -80.30 4.71 -61.45
C GLY A 981 -80.81 3.59 -60.52
N ASN A 982 -80.64 3.73 -59.21
CA ASN A 982 -81.12 2.77 -58.21
C ASN A 982 -82.48 3.15 -57.62
N LEU A 983 -83.10 4.25 -58.08
CA LEU A 983 -84.47 4.58 -57.69
C LEU A 983 -85.45 3.61 -58.33
N SER A 984 -86.41 3.14 -57.53
CA SER A 984 -87.59 2.46 -58.05
C SER A 984 -88.46 3.44 -58.82
N SER A 985 -89.30 2.91 -59.72
CA SER A 985 -90.29 3.72 -60.44
C SER A 985 -91.24 4.46 -59.50
N THR A 986 -91.57 3.88 -58.34
CA THR A 986 -92.42 4.52 -57.31
C THR A 986 -91.70 5.61 -56.53
N GLN A 987 -90.42 5.43 -56.21
CA GLN A 987 -89.59 6.46 -55.57
C GLN A 987 -89.41 7.67 -56.50
N LEU A 988 -89.17 7.42 -57.79
CA LEU A 988 -89.06 8.48 -58.79
C LEU A 988 -90.40 9.20 -59.03
N ALA A 989 -91.51 8.46 -59.09
CA ALA A 989 -92.85 9.04 -59.20
C ALA A 989 -93.23 9.91 -57.99
N ALA A 990 -92.75 9.56 -56.80
CA ALA A 990 -93.00 10.30 -55.58
C ALA A 990 -92.22 11.63 -55.49
N MET A 991 -91.18 11.82 -56.31
CA MET A 991 -90.49 13.09 -56.38
C MET A 991 -91.42 14.18 -56.92
N THR A 992 -91.38 15.36 -56.31
CA THR A 992 -92.05 16.54 -56.83
C THR A 992 -91.49 16.93 -58.19
N THR A 993 -92.30 17.62 -58.98
CA THR A 993 -91.89 18.14 -60.28
C THR A 993 -90.70 19.11 -60.19
N ALA A 994 -90.54 19.81 -59.05
CA ALA A 994 -89.39 20.66 -58.77
C ALA A 994 -88.10 19.87 -58.51
N GLN A 995 -88.19 18.74 -57.80
CA GLN A 995 -87.06 17.85 -57.56
C GLN A 995 -86.58 17.18 -58.85
N ILE A 996 -87.51 16.72 -59.71
CA ILE A 996 -87.17 16.17 -61.03
C ILE A 996 -86.53 17.23 -61.93
N GLY A 997 -87.06 18.46 -61.94
CA GLY A 997 -86.48 19.56 -62.70
C GLY A 997 -85.08 19.97 -62.22
N ALA A 998 -84.81 19.85 -60.91
CA ALA A 998 -83.52 20.18 -60.31
C ALA A 998 -82.40 19.16 -60.62
N LEU A 999 -82.71 18.03 -61.25
CA LEU A 999 -81.71 17.01 -61.61
C LEU A 999 -80.77 17.53 -62.70
N GLY A 1000 -79.46 17.30 -62.56
CA GLY A 1000 -78.51 17.60 -63.64
C GLY A 1000 -78.75 16.72 -64.88
N THR A 1001 -78.30 17.18 -66.05
CA THR A 1001 -78.41 16.42 -67.31
C THR A 1001 -77.72 15.05 -67.27
N ARG A 1002 -76.58 14.94 -66.57
CA ARG A 1002 -75.88 13.65 -66.32
C ARG A 1002 -76.68 12.70 -65.43
N ALA A 1003 -77.50 13.24 -64.53
CA ALA A 1003 -78.37 12.45 -63.66
C ALA A 1003 -79.54 11.86 -64.46
N ILE A 1004 -80.13 12.66 -65.36
CA ILE A 1004 -81.18 12.21 -66.27
C ILE A 1004 -80.69 11.14 -67.27
N GLN A 1005 -79.42 11.23 -67.72
CA GLN A 1005 -78.79 10.20 -68.56
C GLN A 1005 -78.74 8.81 -67.90
N GLY A 1006 -78.71 8.75 -66.56
CA GLY A 1006 -78.68 7.49 -65.81
C GLY A 1006 -80.03 6.79 -65.69
N LEU A 1007 -81.13 7.37 -66.19
CA LEU A 1007 -82.46 6.77 -66.13
C LEU A 1007 -82.61 5.68 -67.22
N GLY A 1008 -83.05 4.49 -66.81
CA GLY A 1008 -83.45 3.41 -67.72
C GLY A 1008 -84.95 3.40 -68.00
N ALA A 1009 -85.39 2.44 -68.82
CA ALA A 1009 -86.79 2.30 -69.24
C ALA A 1009 -87.78 2.20 -68.07
N THR A 1010 -87.40 1.46 -67.01
CA THR A 1010 -88.27 1.26 -65.84
C THR A 1010 -88.40 2.53 -65.02
N GLN A 1011 -87.32 3.30 -64.87
CA GLN A 1011 -87.34 4.56 -64.14
C GLN A 1011 -88.15 5.62 -64.91
N THR A 1012 -87.94 5.78 -66.22
CA THR A 1012 -88.70 6.75 -67.02
C THR A 1012 -90.18 6.41 -67.15
N ALA A 1013 -90.55 5.12 -67.15
CA ALA A 1013 -91.96 4.70 -67.06
C ALA A 1013 -92.64 5.16 -65.76
N GLY A 1014 -91.86 5.37 -64.70
CA GLY A 1014 -92.35 5.94 -63.43
C GLY A 1014 -92.53 7.45 -63.46
N LEU A 1015 -92.06 8.17 -64.49
CA LEU A 1015 -92.25 9.62 -64.59
C LEU A 1015 -93.70 9.93 -64.95
N THR A 1016 -94.34 10.72 -64.10
CA THR A 1016 -95.62 11.34 -64.47
C THR A 1016 -95.41 12.34 -65.62
N THR A 1017 -96.48 12.57 -66.39
CA THR A 1017 -96.47 13.56 -67.47
C THR A 1017 -96.07 14.96 -66.95
N ALA A 1018 -96.48 15.32 -65.73
CA ALA A 1018 -96.13 16.59 -65.11
C ALA A 1018 -94.64 16.70 -64.73
N GLN A 1019 -94.01 15.60 -64.30
CA GLN A 1019 -92.57 15.55 -64.02
C GLN A 1019 -91.76 15.62 -65.31
N LEU A 1020 -92.17 14.86 -66.33
CA LEU A 1020 -91.51 14.85 -67.63
C LEU A 1020 -91.57 16.24 -68.31
N ALA A 1021 -92.71 16.92 -68.22
CA ALA A 1021 -92.89 18.26 -68.75
C ALA A 1021 -91.99 19.32 -68.07
N LYS A 1022 -91.49 19.07 -66.85
CA LYS A 1022 -90.54 19.95 -66.16
C LYS A 1022 -89.08 19.71 -66.53
N LEU A 1023 -88.78 18.67 -67.31
CA LEU A 1023 -87.43 18.50 -67.84
C LEU A 1023 -87.14 19.60 -68.86
N SER A 1024 -85.98 20.23 -68.75
CA SER A 1024 -85.44 21.10 -69.80
C SER A 1024 -85.21 20.32 -71.09
N THR A 1025 -85.12 21.05 -72.19
CA THR A 1025 -84.76 20.49 -73.51
C THR A 1025 -83.44 19.73 -73.46
N ASP A 1026 -82.44 20.22 -72.71
CA ASP A 1026 -81.15 19.54 -72.52
C ASP A 1026 -81.28 18.23 -71.73
N GLN A 1027 -82.20 18.17 -70.75
CA GLN A 1027 -82.47 16.93 -70.01
C GLN A 1027 -83.20 15.91 -70.89
N ILE A 1028 -84.18 16.33 -71.70
CA ILE A 1028 -84.87 15.44 -72.66
C ILE A 1028 -83.89 14.90 -73.71
N LYS A 1029 -83.02 15.76 -74.24
CA LYS A 1029 -81.93 15.36 -75.14
C LYS A 1029 -80.95 14.40 -74.48
N GLY A 1030 -80.75 14.53 -73.18
CA GLY A 1030 -79.94 13.64 -72.36
C GLY A 1030 -80.55 12.26 -72.11
N LEU A 1031 -81.84 12.02 -72.42
CA LEU A 1031 -82.45 10.70 -72.20
C LEU A 1031 -81.83 9.63 -73.11
N GLY A 1032 -81.38 8.53 -72.53
CA GLY A 1032 -80.88 7.39 -73.30
C GLY A 1032 -81.99 6.71 -74.12
N ALA A 1033 -81.61 5.91 -75.13
CA ALA A 1033 -82.56 5.20 -75.99
C ALA A 1033 -83.56 4.34 -75.19
N SER A 1034 -83.06 3.55 -74.23
CA SER A 1034 -83.92 2.73 -73.37
C SER A 1034 -84.83 3.58 -72.47
N ALA A 1035 -84.39 4.77 -72.08
CA ALA A 1035 -85.21 5.69 -71.30
C ALA A 1035 -86.43 6.18 -72.12
N ILE A 1036 -86.26 6.38 -73.43
CA ILE A 1036 -87.34 6.73 -74.36
C ILE A 1036 -88.31 5.56 -74.58
N GLU A 1037 -87.82 4.32 -74.69
CA GLU A 1037 -88.68 3.13 -74.76
C GLU A 1037 -89.64 3.03 -73.57
N GLY A 1038 -89.18 3.45 -72.38
CA GLY A 1038 -89.98 3.47 -71.16
C GLY A 1038 -91.10 4.52 -71.12
N LEU A 1039 -91.12 5.51 -72.02
CA LEU A 1039 -92.13 6.57 -72.00
C LEU A 1039 -93.50 6.04 -72.46
N GLY A 1040 -94.55 6.20 -71.65
CA GLY A 1040 -95.91 5.91 -72.11
C GLY A 1040 -96.34 6.82 -73.26
N THR A 1041 -97.39 6.45 -74.00
CA THR A 1041 -97.97 7.33 -75.04
C THR A 1041 -98.39 8.69 -74.49
N ALA A 1042 -98.93 8.73 -73.27
CA ALA A 1042 -99.26 9.97 -72.57
C ALA A 1042 -98.02 10.81 -72.24
N ASN A 1043 -96.87 10.18 -71.99
CA ASN A 1043 -95.60 10.88 -71.79
C ASN A 1043 -95.09 11.50 -73.10
N ILE A 1044 -95.22 10.78 -74.22
CA ILE A 1044 -94.87 11.31 -75.55
C ILE A 1044 -95.75 12.51 -75.91
N VAL A 1045 -97.05 12.45 -75.64
CA VAL A 1045 -97.99 13.57 -75.83
C VAL A 1045 -97.68 14.74 -74.88
N ALA A 1046 -97.18 14.46 -73.68
CA ALA A 1046 -96.85 15.49 -72.71
C ALA A 1046 -95.53 16.22 -73.00
N LEU A 1047 -94.75 15.77 -73.99
CA LEU A 1047 -93.62 16.55 -74.46
C LEU A 1047 -94.13 17.83 -75.09
N SER A 1048 -93.55 18.96 -74.71
CA SER A 1048 -93.74 20.18 -75.48
C SER A 1048 -93.08 20.01 -76.85
N THR A 1049 -93.58 20.75 -77.84
CA THR A 1049 -93.01 20.74 -79.19
C THR A 1049 -91.51 21.08 -79.22
N ALA A 1050 -91.02 21.90 -78.28
CA ALA A 1050 -89.59 22.17 -78.13
C ALA A 1050 -88.80 20.97 -77.58
N GLN A 1051 -89.38 20.22 -76.64
CA GLN A 1051 -88.75 19.00 -76.11
C GLN A 1051 -88.76 17.87 -77.15
N ALA A 1052 -89.87 17.70 -77.88
CA ALA A 1052 -89.99 16.69 -78.92
C ALA A 1052 -89.03 16.95 -80.09
N ALA A 1053 -88.82 18.22 -80.46
CA ALA A 1053 -87.88 18.60 -81.53
C ALA A 1053 -86.42 18.22 -81.24
N GLU A 1054 -86.04 18.12 -79.97
CA GLU A 1054 -84.68 17.74 -79.55
C GLU A 1054 -84.46 16.22 -79.50
N LEU A 1055 -85.47 15.40 -79.84
CA LEU A 1055 -85.29 13.96 -79.95
C LEU A 1055 -84.32 13.63 -81.08
N SER A 1056 -83.22 13.00 -80.71
CA SER A 1056 -82.19 12.53 -81.65
C SER A 1056 -82.68 11.32 -82.45
N SER A 1057 -81.98 11.01 -83.54
CA SER A 1057 -82.26 9.83 -84.36
C SER A 1057 -82.21 8.51 -83.60
N VAL A 1058 -81.37 8.40 -82.58
CA VAL A 1058 -81.29 7.21 -81.73
C VAL A 1058 -82.51 7.12 -80.82
N GLN A 1059 -82.97 8.24 -80.26
CA GLN A 1059 -84.16 8.31 -79.40
C GLN A 1059 -85.44 8.06 -80.20
N VAL A 1060 -85.58 8.66 -81.39
CA VAL A 1060 -86.73 8.43 -82.29
C VAL A 1060 -86.79 6.97 -82.75
N ARG A 1061 -85.63 6.35 -83.03
CA ARG A 1061 -85.57 4.92 -83.37
C ARG A 1061 -86.07 4.01 -82.24
N ALA A 1062 -85.95 4.47 -81.00
CA ALA A 1062 -86.36 3.73 -79.82
C ALA A 1062 -87.87 3.88 -79.52
N LEU A 1063 -88.59 4.73 -80.26
CA LEU A 1063 -90.04 4.84 -80.15
C LEU A 1063 -90.71 3.62 -80.79
N SER A 1064 -91.59 2.98 -80.02
CA SER A 1064 -92.51 1.96 -80.53
C SER A 1064 -93.52 2.56 -81.51
N SER A 1065 -94.13 1.71 -82.32
CA SER A 1065 -95.21 2.10 -83.24
C SER A 1065 -96.36 2.85 -82.54
N THR A 1066 -96.73 2.44 -81.33
CA THR A 1066 -97.77 3.11 -80.54
C THR A 1066 -97.33 4.47 -80.01
N GLN A 1067 -96.08 4.60 -79.54
CA GLN A 1067 -95.52 5.89 -79.13
C GLN A 1067 -95.40 6.85 -80.32
N MET A 1068 -94.98 6.35 -81.48
CA MET A 1068 -94.97 7.09 -82.74
C MET A 1068 -96.37 7.54 -83.15
N ALA A 1069 -97.37 6.66 -83.08
CA ALA A 1069 -98.77 7.00 -83.37
C ALA A 1069 -99.35 8.06 -82.41
N ALA A 1070 -98.90 8.04 -81.15
CA ALA A 1070 -99.34 8.99 -80.14
C ALA A 1070 -98.67 10.37 -80.25
N MET A 1071 -97.51 10.46 -80.92
CA MET A 1071 -96.81 11.73 -81.13
C MET A 1071 -97.70 12.72 -81.87
N GLU A 1072 -97.87 13.92 -81.34
CA GLU A 1072 -98.69 14.91 -82.02
C GLU A 1072 -98.09 15.26 -83.39
N THR A 1073 -98.95 15.50 -84.37
CA THR A 1073 -98.51 15.84 -85.72
C THR A 1073 -97.61 17.08 -85.74
N ALA A 1074 -97.87 18.05 -84.85
CA ALA A 1074 -97.04 19.24 -84.69
C ALA A 1074 -95.62 18.91 -84.22
N ASP A 1075 -95.47 17.91 -83.35
CA ASP A 1075 -94.18 17.49 -82.81
C ASP A 1075 -93.41 16.65 -83.83
N LEU A 1076 -94.08 15.72 -84.52
CA LEU A 1076 -93.48 14.88 -85.56
C LEU A 1076 -92.88 15.72 -86.69
N VAL A 1077 -93.54 16.80 -87.09
CA VAL A 1077 -93.08 17.72 -88.15
C VAL A 1077 -91.90 18.60 -87.69
N ARG A 1078 -91.67 18.71 -86.39
CA ARG A 1078 -90.52 19.43 -85.82
C ARG A 1078 -89.30 18.55 -85.60
N LEU A 1079 -89.43 17.22 -85.76
CA LEU A 1079 -88.28 16.34 -85.78
C LEU A 1079 -87.36 16.68 -86.95
N ASP A 1080 -86.07 16.83 -86.64
CA ASP A 1080 -85.04 17.01 -87.66
C ASP A 1080 -85.04 15.82 -88.64
N THR A 1081 -84.69 16.07 -89.90
CA THR A 1081 -84.58 15.03 -90.93
C THR A 1081 -83.64 13.88 -90.56
N SER A 1082 -82.63 14.15 -89.73
CA SER A 1082 -81.77 13.11 -89.15
C SER A 1082 -82.53 12.20 -88.18
N ALA A 1083 -83.45 12.77 -87.38
CA ALA A 1083 -84.29 12.03 -86.46
C ALA A 1083 -85.34 11.17 -87.19
N ILE A 1084 -85.95 11.71 -88.26
CA ILE A 1084 -86.86 10.96 -89.15
C ILE A 1084 -86.18 9.75 -89.81
N ARG A 1085 -84.90 9.85 -90.18
CA ARG A 1085 -84.13 8.69 -90.65
C ARG A 1085 -84.03 7.57 -89.62
N GLY A 1086 -84.12 7.92 -88.33
CA GLY A 1086 -84.12 6.97 -87.23
C GLY A 1086 -85.37 6.09 -87.19
N LEU A 1087 -86.47 6.44 -87.87
CA LEU A 1087 -87.70 5.66 -87.83
C LEU A 1087 -87.47 4.22 -88.27
N THR A 1088 -87.89 3.24 -87.47
CA THR A 1088 -87.84 1.84 -87.90
C THR A 1088 -88.97 1.55 -88.89
N SER A 1089 -88.89 0.46 -89.64
CA SER A 1089 -90.00 0.01 -90.48
C SER A 1089 -91.33 -0.10 -89.71
N GLU A 1090 -91.25 -0.52 -88.44
CA GLU A 1090 -92.40 -0.61 -87.53
C GLU A 1090 -92.87 0.76 -87.04
N GLY A 1091 -91.95 1.69 -86.75
CA GLY A 1091 -92.29 3.08 -86.41
C GLY A 1091 -92.98 3.81 -87.58
N VAL A 1092 -92.55 3.54 -88.81
CA VAL A 1092 -93.17 4.09 -90.03
C VAL A 1092 -94.54 3.46 -90.30
N SER A 1093 -94.73 2.15 -90.08
CA SER A 1093 -96.04 1.50 -90.22
C SER A 1093 -97.03 1.93 -89.14
N GLY A 1094 -96.53 2.35 -87.97
CA GLY A 1094 -97.31 2.94 -86.88
C GLY A 1094 -97.77 4.38 -87.13
N LEU A 1095 -97.27 5.06 -88.17
CA LEU A 1095 -97.73 6.41 -88.50
C LEU A 1095 -99.20 6.39 -88.92
N THR A 1096 -100.00 7.22 -88.26
CA THR A 1096 -101.38 7.48 -88.69
C THR A 1096 -101.38 8.20 -90.04
N SER A 1097 -102.49 8.12 -90.76
CA SER A 1097 -102.64 8.78 -92.06
C SER A 1097 -102.42 10.30 -91.97
N ALA A 1098 -102.80 10.93 -90.85
CA ALA A 1098 -102.56 12.35 -90.60
C ALA A 1098 -101.08 12.67 -90.38
N GLN A 1099 -100.38 11.83 -89.61
CA GLN A 1099 -98.95 11.99 -89.37
C GLN A 1099 -98.12 11.76 -90.63
N ALA A 1100 -98.41 10.72 -91.41
CA ALA A 1100 -97.74 10.44 -92.67
C ALA A 1100 -97.98 11.58 -93.69
N ALA A 1101 -99.22 12.08 -93.81
CA ALA A 1101 -99.55 13.20 -94.67
C ALA A 1101 -98.86 14.51 -94.26
N ALA A 1102 -98.62 14.69 -92.97
CA ALA A 1102 -97.98 15.89 -92.44
C ALA A 1102 -96.46 15.90 -92.59
N LEU A 1103 -95.82 14.76 -92.90
CA LEU A 1103 -94.40 14.72 -93.16
C LEU A 1103 -94.04 15.71 -94.26
N THR A 1104 -93.10 16.60 -93.96
CA THR A 1104 -92.63 17.57 -94.94
C THR A 1104 -91.89 16.86 -96.08
N THR A 1105 -91.82 17.48 -97.25
CA THR A 1105 -91.10 16.90 -98.39
C THR A 1105 -89.63 16.60 -98.05
N ALA A 1106 -88.98 17.43 -97.23
CA ALA A 1106 -87.62 17.19 -96.74
C ALA A 1106 -87.52 15.95 -95.83
N GLN A 1107 -88.54 15.67 -95.02
CA GLN A 1107 -88.58 14.46 -94.19
C GLN A 1107 -88.89 13.22 -95.04
N VAL A 1108 -89.84 13.31 -95.98
CA VAL A 1108 -90.21 12.23 -96.91
C VAL A 1108 -89.02 11.75 -97.74
N THR A 1109 -88.20 12.66 -98.28
CA THR A 1109 -87.02 12.31 -99.09
C THR A 1109 -85.91 11.62 -98.29
N THR A 1110 -85.96 11.69 -96.95
CA THR A 1110 -84.98 10.98 -96.12
C THR A 1110 -85.37 9.54 -95.77
N LEU A 1111 -86.61 9.13 -96.07
CA LEU A 1111 -87.05 7.75 -95.81
C LEU A 1111 -86.32 6.77 -96.74
N SER A 1112 -85.79 5.68 -96.21
CA SER A 1112 -85.24 4.61 -97.03
C SER A 1112 -86.33 3.87 -97.80
N THR A 1113 -85.95 3.18 -98.87
CA THR A 1113 -86.85 2.31 -99.64
C THR A 1113 -87.56 1.28 -98.77
N LEU A 1114 -86.88 0.72 -97.77
CA LEU A 1114 -87.46 -0.22 -96.81
C LEU A 1114 -88.52 0.45 -95.91
N GLN A 1115 -88.25 1.66 -95.41
CA GLN A 1115 -89.24 2.42 -94.63
C GLN A 1115 -90.47 2.73 -95.47
N ILE A 1116 -90.28 3.17 -96.71
CA ILE A 1116 -91.35 3.47 -97.66
C ILE A 1116 -92.20 2.22 -97.92
N GLY A 1117 -91.58 1.07 -98.16
CA GLY A 1117 -92.28 -0.20 -98.37
C GLY A 1117 -93.14 -0.66 -97.17
N ASN A 1118 -92.94 -0.09 -95.98
CA ASN A 1118 -93.70 -0.36 -94.77
C ASN A 1118 -94.74 0.71 -94.41
N ILE A 1119 -94.86 1.78 -95.20
CA ILE A 1119 -95.96 2.75 -95.02
C ILE A 1119 -97.28 2.04 -95.34
N SER A 1120 -98.27 2.15 -94.46
CA SER A 1120 -99.56 1.50 -94.71
C SER A 1120 -100.19 2.04 -95.99
N THR A 1121 -100.91 1.19 -96.73
CA THR A 1121 -101.61 1.59 -97.95
C THR A 1121 -102.62 2.73 -97.70
N SER A 1122 -103.22 2.80 -96.51
CA SER A 1122 -104.09 3.90 -96.10
C SER A 1122 -103.36 5.22 -95.87
N SER A 1123 -102.08 5.19 -95.50
CA SER A 1123 -101.25 6.39 -95.36
C SER A 1123 -100.66 6.84 -96.70
N ILE A 1124 -100.41 5.91 -97.64
CA ILE A 1124 -99.95 6.23 -99.00
C ILE A 1124 -100.93 7.17 -99.72
N SER A 1125 -102.24 6.91 -99.64
CA SER A 1125 -103.25 7.79 -100.24
C SER A 1125 -103.32 9.17 -99.60
N GLY A 1126 -102.82 9.32 -98.37
CA GLY A 1126 -102.73 10.59 -97.65
C GLY A 1126 -101.59 11.50 -98.10
N PHE A 1127 -100.60 10.99 -98.84
CA PHE A 1127 -99.51 11.84 -99.33
C PHE A 1127 -99.99 12.86 -100.37
N GLY A 1128 -99.57 14.12 -100.22
CA GLY A 1128 -99.76 15.10 -101.29
C GLY A 1128 -98.98 14.73 -102.55
N THR A 1129 -99.39 15.26 -103.69
CA THR A 1129 -98.68 15.10 -104.98
C THR A 1129 -97.22 15.58 -104.91
N ALA A 1130 -96.94 16.62 -104.12
CA ALA A 1130 -95.59 17.12 -103.88
C ALA A 1130 -94.69 16.10 -103.15
N SER A 1131 -95.25 15.31 -102.23
CA SER A 1131 -94.51 14.25 -101.55
C SER A 1131 -94.24 13.08 -102.49
N ILE A 1132 -95.20 12.73 -103.36
CA ILE A 1132 -95.00 11.70 -104.39
C ILE A 1132 -93.89 12.10 -105.36
N GLN A 1133 -93.86 13.36 -105.80
CA GLN A 1133 -92.80 13.89 -106.66
C GLN A 1133 -91.44 14.02 -105.95
N ALA A 1134 -91.46 14.19 -104.63
CA ALA A 1134 -90.24 14.32 -103.85
C ALA A 1134 -89.54 12.97 -103.65
N PHE A 1135 -90.24 11.84 -103.81
CA PHE A 1135 -89.57 10.55 -103.80
C PHE A 1135 -88.59 10.48 -104.97
N THR A 1136 -87.38 10.03 -104.65
CA THR A 1136 -86.39 9.69 -105.68
C THR A 1136 -86.84 8.43 -106.41
N THR A 1137 -86.37 8.26 -107.64
CA THR A 1137 -86.61 7.05 -108.46
C THR A 1137 -86.31 5.75 -107.72
N ARG A 1138 -85.26 5.73 -106.90
CA ARG A 1138 -84.94 4.58 -106.05
C ARG A 1138 -86.01 4.34 -104.98
N GLN A 1139 -86.49 5.40 -104.32
CA GLN A 1139 -87.55 5.35 -103.30
C GLN A 1139 -88.88 4.90 -103.87
N MET A 1140 -89.23 5.36 -105.08
CA MET A 1140 -90.40 4.89 -105.81
C MET A 1140 -90.33 3.38 -106.08
N GLY A 1141 -89.15 2.86 -106.43
CA GLY A 1141 -88.91 1.40 -106.51
C GLY A 1141 -89.06 0.64 -105.18
N GLY A 1142 -89.09 1.33 -104.04
CA GLY A 1142 -89.34 0.74 -102.72
C GLY A 1142 -90.82 0.49 -102.39
N PHE A 1143 -91.76 1.02 -103.18
CA PHE A 1143 -93.19 0.77 -103.00
C PHE A 1143 -93.53 -0.68 -103.34
N ASN A 1144 -94.28 -1.38 -102.52
CA ASN A 1144 -94.79 -2.69 -102.91
C ASN A 1144 -96.02 -2.56 -103.84
N SER A 1145 -96.39 -3.64 -104.51
CA SER A 1145 -97.53 -3.68 -105.43
C SER A 1145 -98.84 -3.18 -104.80
N GLN A 1146 -99.10 -3.46 -103.52
CA GLN A 1146 -100.32 -2.98 -102.85
C GLN A 1146 -100.28 -1.47 -102.61
N GLN A 1147 -99.11 -0.90 -102.32
CA GLN A 1147 -98.94 0.55 -102.15
C GLN A 1147 -99.04 1.29 -103.48
N ILE A 1148 -98.50 0.73 -104.58
CA ILE A 1148 -98.70 1.27 -105.93
C ILE A 1148 -100.19 1.28 -106.28
N ALA A 1149 -100.92 0.19 -106.02
CA ALA A 1149 -102.36 0.13 -106.22
C ALA A 1149 -103.15 1.12 -105.32
N ALA A 1150 -102.60 1.47 -104.16
CA ALA A 1150 -103.20 2.42 -103.22
C ALA A 1150 -102.95 3.90 -103.57
N LEU A 1151 -102.06 4.20 -104.52
CA LEU A 1151 -101.87 5.57 -105.01
C LEU A 1151 -103.18 6.08 -105.64
N THR A 1152 -103.57 7.29 -105.31
CA THR A 1152 -104.69 7.94 -106.00
C THR A 1152 -104.32 8.24 -107.45
N THR A 1153 -105.31 8.42 -108.31
CA THR A 1153 -105.07 8.80 -109.72
C THR A 1153 -104.28 10.11 -109.84
N THR A 1154 -104.46 11.05 -108.91
CA THR A 1154 -103.71 12.32 -108.86
C THR A 1154 -102.25 12.09 -108.49
N GLN A 1155 -101.98 11.17 -107.57
CA GLN A 1155 -100.62 10.80 -107.21
C GLN A 1155 -99.91 10.07 -108.35
N VAL A 1156 -100.58 9.13 -109.01
CA VAL A 1156 -100.01 8.42 -110.17
C VAL A 1156 -99.70 9.38 -111.31
N ALA A 1157 -100.61 10.30 -111.63
CA ALA A 1157 -100.34 11.32 -112.63
C ALA A 1157 -99.14 12.22 -112.28
N ALA A 1158 -98.90 12.44 -110.98
CA ALA A 1158 -97.78 13.22 -110.48
C ALA A 1158 -96.44 12.46 -110.46
N MET A 1159 -96.42 11.14 -110.68
CA MET A 1159 -95.17 10.37 -110.74
C MET A 1159 -94.31 10.83 -111.92
N GLN A 1160 -93.00 10.93 -111.75
CA GLN A 1160 -92.13 11.21 -112.89
C GLN A 1160 -92.12 10.00 -113.82
N THR A 1161 -91.96 10.25 -115.11
CA THR A 1161 -91.87 9.20 -116.15
C THR A 1161 -90.71 8.23 -115.85
N GLU A 1162 -89.60 8.75 -115.33
CA GLU A 1162 -88.41 7.98 -114.92
C GLU A 1162 -88.68 7.06 -113.72
N ASP A 1163 -89.48 7.52 -112.76
CA ASP A 1163 -89.85 6.72 -111.59
C ASP A 1163 -90.72 5.54 -111.97
N ILE A 1164 -91.62 5.73 -112.94
CA ILE A 1164 -92.47 4.66 -113.50
C ILE A 1164 -91.63 3.63 -114.27
N ALA A 1165 -90.66 4.08 -115.07
CA ALA A 1165 -89.75 3.17 -115.80
C ALA A 1165 -88.87 2.33 -114.87
N ALA A 1166 -88.57 2.82 -113.68
CA ALA A 1166 -87.75 2.10 -112.70
C ALA A 1166 -88.55 1.07 -111.88
N LEU A 1167 -89.86 0.95 -112.10
CA LEU A 1167 -90.69 -0.03 -111.41
C LEU A 1167 -90.45 -1.43 -111.95
N SER A 1168 -90.48 -2.41 -111.05
CA SER A 1168 -90.45 -3.83 -111.43
C SER A 1168 -91.77 -4.25 -112.06
N ASP A 1169 -91.73 -5.31 -112.88
CA ASP A 1169 -92.91 -5.89 -113.53
C ASP A 1169 -94.10 -6.07 -112.57
N ALA A 1170 -93.85 -6.54 -111.35
CA ALA A 1170 -94.90 -6.74 -110.34
C ALA A 1170 -95.51 -5.43 -109.78
N GLN A 1171 -94.77 -4.32 -109.77
CA GLN A 1171 -95.29 -3.00 -109.40
C GLN A 1171 -96.06 -2.37 -110.57
N THR A 1172 -95.54 -2.53 -111.78
CA THR A 1172 -96.12 -2.08 -113.04
C THR A 1172 -97.48 -2.75 -113.29
N GLU A 1173 -97.59 -4.06 -113.08
CA GLU A 1173 -98.85 -4.81 -113.14
C GLU A 1173 -99.85 -4.41 -112.03
N ALA A 1174 -99.37 -3.82 -110.94
CA ALA A 1174 -100.23 -3.45 -109.82
C ALA A 1174 -101.02 -2.15 -110.05
N PHE A 1175 -100.70 -1.39 -111.10
CA PHE A 1175 -101.53 -0.24 -111.47
C PHE A 1175 -102.93 -0.71 -111.87
N THR A 1176 -103.94 -0.18 -111.19
CA THR A 1176 -105.34 -0.39 -111.53
C THR A 1176 -105.67 0.24 -112.88
N SER A 1177 -106.75 -0.22 -113.52
CA SER A 1177 -107.22 0.34 -114.78
C SER A 1177 -107.49 1.85 -114.71
N THR A 1178 -107.87 2.37 -113.54
CA THR A 1178 -108.12 3.80 -113.33
C THR A 1178 -106.82 4.59 -113.21
N GLN A 1179 -105.80 4.01 -112.59
CA GLN A 1179 -104.49 4.63 -112.49
C GLN A 1179 -103.78 4.66 -113.85
N LEU A 1180 -103.82 3.56 -114.62
CA LEU A 1180 -103.28 3.50 -115.98
C LEU A 1180 -103.94 4.54 -116.91
N ALA A 1181 -105.25 4.78 -116.76
CA ALA A 1181 -105.96 5.79 -117.53
C ALA A 1181 -105.59 7.24 -117.15
N ALA A 1182 -105.08 7.46 -115.94
CA ALA A 1182 -104.66 8.78 -115.47
C ALA A 1182 -103.22 9.13 -115.85
N MET A 1183 -102.46 8.17 -116.40
CA MET A 1183 -101.11 8.38 -116.89
C MET A 1183 -101.11 9.13 -118.22
N SER A 1184 -100.13 10.02 -118.38
CA SER A 1184 -99.80 10.59 -119.69
C SER A 1184 -99.26 9.54 -120.64
N THR A 1185 -99.33 9.80 -121.95
CA THR A 1185 -98.80 8.89 -122.99
C THR A 1185 -97.32 8.52 -122.75
N ALA A 1186 -96.51 9.44 -122.21
CA ALA A 1186 -95.10 9.19 -121.89
C ALA A 1186 -94.91 8.25 -120.69
N GLN A 1187 -95.73 8.42 -119.65
CA GLN A 1187 -95.73 7.56 -118.47
C GLN A 1187 -96.20 6.13 -118.80
N LEU A 1188 -97.24 6.00 -119.63
CA LEU A 1188 -97.69 4.70 -120.15
C LEU A 1188 -96.60 4.01 -120.96
N ASN A 1189 -95.88 4.74 -121.82
CA ASN A 1189 -94.77 4.18 -122.59
C ASN A 1189 -93.63 3.69 -121.69
N ALA A 1190 -93.35 4.38 -120.58
CA ALA A 1190 -92.29 4.03 -119.64
C ALA A 1190 -92.52 2.71 -118.88
N LEU A 1191 -93.75 2.19 -118.83
CA LEU A 1191 -94.05 0.90 -118.20
C LEU A 1191 -93.39 -0.29 -118.91
N PHE A 1192 -92.98 -0.10 -120.16
CA PHE A 1192 -92.40 -1.14 -121.00
C PHE A 1192 -90.86 -0.96 -121.17
N LEU A 1193 -90.19 -0.18 -120.32
CA LEU A 1193 -88.72 0.02 -120.23
C LEU A 1193 -88.14 -0.77 -119.07
#